data_AF-A0A7V6HA81-F1
#
_entry.id   AF-A0A7V6HA81-F1
#
_cell.length_a   1.000
_cell.length_b   1.000
_cell.length_c   1.000
_cell.angle_alpha   90.00
_cell.angle_beta   90.00
_cell.angle_gamma   90.00
#
_symmetry.space_group_name_H-M   'P 1'
#
loop_
_entity.id
_entity.type
_entity.pdbx_description
1 polymer ?
#
loop_
_entity_poly.entity_id
_entity_poly.type
_entity_poly.pdbx_seq_one_letter_code
_entity_poly.pdbx_strand_id
1 'polypeptide(L)'
;MKQKTRLKLMAAALACLILLLPLNADAASDIQKIEVVFGQLARDGTVERVFLVNHFDVPEAAVFSDYGDYLSISRLTDLGEITELDDHYEITSDPGRFYYQGELANPELPWLFRIEALLDGNPVPMDELSGKSGELVLSVSIKKHEDYHAFSDFYAIQTTVSLPFEHAIHVSAEHGTVAMTGDASAVTFMSLPGQEDTFAVSATVQDFAMPGIQIAAVPLNYDVDLESLIPADESFDVQELFDAVTALSDGGDALLESAAALTDGFAELAEGFGELGEAGQEIVSGARTLRFGITDFRSGIGAYLDGVKATADGAGLLHDGVLGLAEGLETLAAETDALKDGANAIRDGLGSLSDGIAEQDFSGLSDLTDGAAQFSAGLTSLNEGLTAYQSGADRLAGEGTMLLAGLADVPESAPPAEGADVFAARFGITDAAAASEPYASMLATMAVQSSALNEQVSALITLKDGLAEFADGLTALSESLTPLATGFADLETNFATLESGLDGLSEDLGGLSQLRFVVSMLAGGQATFADGLGSYLDGVGEIAAGVTATDGLADGVASLHDGLNQLSEEGVQLKDGAGDLRIGSRRLEDGLRQFADGVQDAAAGTASFGDGLTQYLDGVASLAGGLNTFNDATAAMAEDVEAQVETELRRILGSDFVPVSFASEKNTSIETIQFVLMTDAIENGN
;
A
#
# COMPACT_ATOMS: atom_id res chain seq x y z
N MET A 1 99.57 -83.76 51.05
CA MET A 1 98.57 -84.32 50.11
C MET A 1 97.22 -83.67 50.39
N LYS A 2 96.58 -83.11 49.36
CA LYS A 2 95.13 -82.87 49.26
C LYS A 2 94.49 -81.79 50.16
N GLN A 3 94.64 -80.51 49.79
CA GLN A 3 93.44 -79.68 49.54
C GLN A 3 93.68 -78.47 48.63
N LYS A 4 94.48 -78.70 47.58
CA LYS A 4 94.56 -77.85 46.39
C LYS A 4 93.37 -78.11 45.44
N THR A 5 92.17 -78.46 45.93
CA THR A 5 91.11 -79.01 45.04
C THR A 5 89.68 -78.61 45.38
N ARG A 6 89.43 -77.63 46.28
CA ARG A 6 88.02 -77.24 46.56
C ARG A 6 87.64 -75.77 46.47
N LEU A 7 88.56 -74.84 46.26
CA LEU A 7 88.18 -73.46 45.91
C LEU A 7 88.95 -72.93 44.68
N LYS A 8 89.20 -73.85 43.74
CA LYS A 8 89.28 -73.56 42.31
C LYS A 8 87.96 -73.95 41.58
N LEU A 9 86.91 -74.28 42.34
CA LEU A 9 85.59 -74.67 41.82
C LEU A 9 84.45 -73.77 42.33
N MET A 10 84.81 -72.54 42.71
CA MET A 10 83.96 -71.36 42.44
C MET A 10 84.68 -70.52 41.39
N ALA A 11 84.98 -71.16 40.26
CA ALA A 11 85.03 -70.44 39.00
C ALA A 11 83.57 -70.24 38.53
N ALA A 12 83.35 -69.17 37.78
CA ALA A 12 82.42 -69.17 36.65
C ALA A 12 80.90 -68.98 36.92
N ALA A 13 80.50 -68.05 37.78
CA ALA A 13 79.12 -67.54 37.76
C ALA A 13 78.98 -66.08 38.24
N LEU A 14 79.74 -65.16 37.65
CA LEU A 14 79.38 -63.73 37.46
C LEU A 14 80.48 -63.07 36.58
N ALA A 15 80.69 -63.54 35.37
CA ALA A 15 80.23 -62.81 34.19
C ALA A 15 78.99 -61.94 34.44
N CYS A 16 79.21 -60.62 34.46
CA CYS A 16 78.42 -59.54 33.85
C CYS A 16 78.40 -58.30 34.73
N LEU A 17 78.82 -57.19 34.11
CA LEU A 17 78.52 -55.80 34.45
C LEU A 17 79.35 -55.12 35.57
N ILE A 18 80.15 -54.13 35.11
CA ILE A 18 80.45 -52.84 35.76
C ILE A 18 81.50 -52.94 36.88
N LEU A 19 82.72 -52.38 36.82
CA LEU A 19 83.29 -51.18 36.21
C LEU A 19 84.65 -51.56 35.55
N LEU A 20 85.09 -51.19 34.34
CA LEU A 20 84.86 -49.98 33.52
C LEU A 20 84.87 -48.71 34.37
N LEU A 21 86.02 -48.47 35.01
CA LEU A 21 86.51 -47.10 35.16
C LEU A 21 87.68 -46.97 34.19
N PRO A 22 87.63 -46.02 33.23
CA PRO A 22 88.77 -45.72 32.40
C PRO A 22 89.90 -45.28 33.34
N LEU A 23 91.11 -45.82 33.13
CA LEU A 23 92.29 -45.05 33.50
C LEU A 23 92.21 -43.76 32.67
N ASN A 24 91.89 -42.67 33.34
CA ASN A 24 91.97 -41.28 32.90
C ASN A 24 91.80 -41.04 31.39
N ALA A 25 90.56 -41.02 30.91
CA ALA A 25 90.21 -40.33 29.66
C ALA A 25 90.26 -38.79 29.79
N ASP A 26 90.47 -38.27 31.01
CA ASP A 26 90.51 -36.81 31.30
C ASP A 26 91.89 -36.16 31.12
N ALA A 27 92.97 -36.93 30.90
CA ALA A 27 94.29 -36.34 30.61
C ALA A 27 94.48 -35.99 29.12
N ALA A 28 93.69 -36.60 28.23
CA ALA A 28 93.82 -36.41 26.79
C ALA A 28 93.20 -35.09 26.28
N SER A 29 92.26 -34.49 27.03
CA SER A 29 91.56 -33.26 26.58
C SER A 29 92.43 -32.00 26.59
N ASP A 30 93.55 -32.01 27.33
CA ASP A 30 94.49 -30.88 27.43
C ASP A 30 95.68 -31.02 26.46
N ILE A 31 95.74 -32.12 25.70
CA ILE A 31 96.78 -32.32 24.70
C ILE A 31 96.38 -31.55 23.44
N GLN A 32 97.00 -30.40 23.26
CA GLN A 32 96.82 -29.58 22.06
C GLN A 32 97.62 -30.17 20.90
N LYS A 33 96.96 -30.27 19.75
CA LYS A 33 97.58 -30.69 18.49
C LYS A 33 97.93 -29.45 17.67
N ILE A 34 99.19 -29.39 17.25
CA ILE A 34 99.68 -28.48 16.22
C ILE A 34 99.91 -29.32 14.97
N GLU A 35 99.35 -28.89 13.85
CA GLU A 35 99.42 -29.63 12.58
C GLU A 35 100.12 -28.77 11.53
N VAL A 36 101.22 -29.28 10.99
CA VAL A 36 101.93 -28.63 9.89
C VAL A 36 101.77 -29.49 8.65
N VAL A 37 101.04 -28.95 7.67
CA VAL A 37 100.76 -29.60 6.39
C VAL A 37 101.85 -29.21 5.40
N PHE A 38 102.71 -30.18 5.07
CA PHE A 38 103.74 -30.06 4.05
C PHE A 38 103.25 -30.61 2.71
N GLY A 39 103.05 -29.74 1.74
CA GLY A 39 102.70 -30.15 0.37
C GLY A 39 103.92 -30.10 -0.55
N GLN A 40 104.24 -31.21 -1.21
CA GLN A 40 105.17 -31.23 -2.32
C GLN A 40 104.39 -31.08 -3.63
N LEU A 41 104.71 -30.05 -4.39
CA LEU A 41 104.10 -29.74 -5.66
C LEU A 41 105.07 -30.04 -6.80
N ALA A 42 104.55 -30.53 -7.92
CA ALA A 42 105.28 -30.53 -9.18
C ALA A 42 105.60 -29.08 -9.60
N ARG A 43 106.52 -28.92 -10.55
CA ARG A 43 106.96 -27.60 -11.01
C ARG A 43 105.86 -26.75 -11.64
N ASP A 44 104.76 -27.38 -12.10
CA ASP A 44 103.58 -26.71 -12.66
C ASP A 44 102.48 -26.39 -11.62
N GLY A 45 102.71 -26.74 -10.35
CA GLY A 45 101.77 -26.52 -9.24
C GLY A 45 100.86 -27.72 -8.92
N THR A 46 100.94 -28.81 -9.69
CA THR A 46 100.18 -30.04 -9.40
C THR A 46 100.61 -30.65 -8.07
N VAL A 47 99.67 -31.05 -7.20
CA VAL A 47 100.00 -31.69 -5.92
C VAL A 47 100.51 -33.11 -6.14
N GLU A 48 101.70 -33.43 -5.66
CA GLU A 48 102.27 -34.78 -5.75
C GLU A 48 102.09 -35.56 -4.46
N ARG A 49 102.45 -34.94 -3.32
CA ARG A 49 102.45 -35.58 -2.01
C ARG A 49 102.10 -34.56 -0.93
N VAL A 50 101.37 -34.99 0.09
CA VAL A 50 101.07 -34.18 1.26
C VAL A 50 101.43 -34.96 2.51
N PHE A 51 102.27 -34.36 3.34
CA PHE A 51 102.70 -34.89 4.63
C PHE A 51 102.18 -34.01 5.74
N LEU A 52 101.69 -34.61 6.81
CA LEU A 52 101.29 -33.90 8.01
C LEU A 52 102.31 -34.23 9.07
N VAL A 53 102.98 -33.20 9.58
CA VAL A 53 103.77 -33.31 10.80
C VAL A 53 102.88 -32.87 11.94
N ASN A 54 102.46 -33.85 12.73
CA ASN A 54 101.63 -33.63 13.90
C ASN A 54 102.53 -33.48 15.13
N HIS A 55 102.34 -32.39 15.84
CA HIS A 55 103.03 -32.03 17.06
C HIS A 55 102.05 -32.01 18.23
N PHE A 56 102.42 -32.69 19.31
CA PHE A 56 101.67 -32.71 20.55
C PHE A 56 102.60 -32.36 21.71
N ASP A 57 102.20 -31.40 22.53
CA ASP A 57 102.82 -31.16 23.83
C ASP A 57 102.10 -32.04 24.86
N VAL A 58 102.77 -33.11 25.30
CA VAL A 58 102.19 -34.13 26.18
C VAL A 58 102.60 -33.80 27.63
N PRO A 59 101.69 -33.32 28.50
CA PRO A 59 102.04 -32.85 29.85
C PRO A 59 102.39 -33.99 30.81
N GLU A 60 101.73 -35.14 30.68
CA GLU A 60 101.95 -36.36 31.46
C GLU A 60 101.84 -37.59 30.55
N ALA A 61 102.43 -38.73 30.95
CA ALA A 61 102.41 -39.95 30.13
C ALA A 61 100.96 -40.36 29.82
N ALA A 62 100.61 -40.40 28.53
CA ALA A 62 99.24 -40.55 28.08
C ALA A 62 99.12 -41.47 26.85
N VAL A 63 97.92 -42.01 26.68
CA VAL A 63 97.48 -42.67 25.46
C VAL A 63 96.37 -41.80 24.87
N PHE A 64 96.51 -41.40 23.61
CA PHE A 64 95.54 -40.56 22.91
C PHE A 64 95.40 -40.99 21.45
N SER A 65 94.29 -40.59 20.84
CA SER A 65 93.92 -40.96 19.47
C SER A 65 94.11 -39.80 18.52
N ASP A 66 94.57 -40.10 17.31
CA ASP A 66 94.58 -39.15 16.20
C ASP A 66 93.95 -39.80 14.96
N TYR A 67 93.17 -39.01 14.22
CA TYR A 67 92.41 -39.47 13.07
C TYR A 67 93.00 -38.86 11.78
N GLY A 68 93.17 -39.68 10.75
CA GLY A 68 93.60 -39.23 9.43
C GLY A 68 93.67 -40.39 8.44
N ASP A 69 93.54 -40.10 7.15
CA ASP A 69 93.66 -41.10 6.09
C ASP A 69 95.09 -41.10 5.54
N TYR A 70 95.96 -41.92 6.13
CA TYR A 70 97.39 -41.93 5.86
C TYR A 70 97.83 -43.21 5.10
N LEU A 71 98.68 -43.06 4.07
CA LEU A 71 99.36 -44.17 3.38
C LEU A 71 100.47 -44.78 4.22
N SER A 72 101.16 -43.94 4.97
CA SER A 72 102.23 -44.34 5.85
C SER A 72 102.37 -43.35 6.99
N ILE A 73 102.76 -43.88 8.15
CA ILE A 73 103.05 -43.09 9.33
C ILE A 73 104.43 -43.45 9.84
N SER A 74 105.21 -42.44 10.18
CA SER A 74 106.52 -42.58 10.82
C SER A 74 106.60 -41.71 12.07
N ARG A 75 106.96 -42.32 13.19
CA ARG A 75 107.27 -41.61 14.42
C ARG A 75 108.60 -40.85 14.25
N LEU A 76 108.67 -39.62 14.75
CA LEU A 76 109.86 -38.77 14.63
C LEU A 76 110.59 -38.58 15.97
N THR A 77 109.90 -38.71 17.10
CA THR A 77 110.48 -38.47 18.44
C THR A 77 111.37 -39.60 18.93
N ASP A 78 111.01 -40.85 18.67
CA ASP A 78 111.66 -42.04 19.22
C ASP A 78 111.47 -43.28 18.30
N LEU A 79 112.02 -44.43 18.69
CA LEU A 79 111.94 -45.70 17.94
C LEU A 79 110.70 -46.56 18.26
N GLY A 80 109.70 -46.00 18.94
CA GLY A 80 108.42 -46.67 19.23
C GLY A 80 107.53 -46.80 18.00
N GLU A 81 106.48 -47.61 18.10
CA GLU A 81 105.48 -47.79 17.05
C GLU A 81 104.19 -47.01 17.39
N ILE A 82 103.43 -46.63 16.37
CA ILE A 82 102.07 -46.08 16.50
C ILE A 82 101.12 -47.23 16.15
N THR A 83 100.09 -47.46 16.97
CA THR A 83 99.17 -48.58 16.76
C THR A 83 98.03 -48.13 15.86
N GLU A 84 97.94 -48.70 14.66
CA GLU A 84 96.83 -48.48 13.75
C GLU A 84 95.63 -49.35 14.16
N LEU A 85 94.47 -48.71 14.31
CA LEU A 85 93.17 -49.33 14.58
C LEU A 85 92.22 -49.04 13.40
N ASP A 86 91.07 -49.72 13.36
CA ASP A 86 90.15 -49.69 12.20
C ASP A 86 89.72 -48.27 11.73
N ASP A 87 89.73 -47.28 12.63
CA ASP A 87 89.26 -45.91 12.33
C ASP A 87 90.16 -44.78 12.83
N HIS A 88 91.27 -45.07 13.51
CA HIS A 88 92.20 -44.08 14.08
C HIS A 88 93.55 -44.68 14.47
N TYR A 89 94.48 -43.81 14.89
CA TYR A 89 95.79 -44.18 15.37
C TYR A 89 95.88 -43.95 16.88
N GLU A 90 96.26 -44.98 17.62
CA GLU A 90 96.52 -44.90 19.05
C GLU A 90 97.99 -44.60 19.31
N ILE A 91 98.25 -43.48 19.99
CA ILE A 91 99.57 -42.95 20.29
C ILE A 91 99.81 -43.09 21.80
N THR A 92 100.84 -43.84 22.18
CA THR A 92 101.38 -43.83 23.54
C THR A 92 102.62 -42.94 23.58
N SER A 93 102.67 -41.97 24.49
CA SER A 93 103.80 -41.06 24.63
C SER A 93 104.13 -40.72 26.09
N ASP A 94 105.43 -40.61 26.38
CA ASP A 94 105.95 -40.08 27.65
C ASP A 94 105.80 -38.55 27.69
N PRO A 95 105.88 -37.90 28.88
CA PRO A 95 105.79 -36.45 28.98
C PRO A 95 106.85 -35.74 28.13
N GLY A 96 106.45 -34.75 27.35
CA GLY A 96 107.31 -33.98 26.46
C GLY A 96 106.72 -33.78 25.08
N ARG A 97 107.58 -33.38 24.13
CA ARG A 97 107.17 -33.11 22.76
C ARG A 97 107.11 -34.40 21.95
N PHE A 98 105.92 -34.69 21.43
CA PHE A 98 105.69 -35.82 20.56
C PHE A 98 105.47 -35.36 19.12
N TYR A 99 106.17 -36.00 18.19
CA TYR A 99 106.13 -35.73 16.77
C TYR A 99 105.97 -37.02 16.00
N TYR A 100 105.04 -37.00 15.05
CA TYR A 100 104.97 -38.02 14.03
C TYR A 100 104.62 -37.39 12.69
N GLN A 101 105.01 -38.06 11.61
CA GLN A 101 104.68 -37.67 10.24
C GLN A 101 103.75 -38.72 9.63
N GLY A 102 102.63 -38.27 9.07
CA GLY A 102 101.74 -39.09 8.24
C GLY A 102 101.72 -38.58 6.80
N GLU A 103 101.84 -39.47 5.82
CA GLU A 103 101.62 -39.15 4.40
C GLU A 103 100.16 -39.44 4.03
N LEU A 104 99.43 -38.47 3.47
CA LEU A 104 98.02 -38.65 3.14
C LEU A 104 97.79 -39.62 1.98
N ALA A 105 96.71 -40.40 2.06
CA ALA A 105 96.24 -41.25 0.96
C ALA A 105 95.64 -40.48 -0.19
N ASN A 106 94.99 -39.35 0.08
CA ASN A 106 94.55 -38.41 -0.95
C ASN A 106 95.27 -37.06 -0.77
N PRO A 107 96.29 -36.75 -1.58
CA PRO A 107 97.07 -35.53 -1.45
C PRO A 107 96.36 -34.34 -2.11
N GLU A 108 95.25 -33.90 -1.54
CA GLU A 108 94.57 -32.64 -1.92
C GLU A 108 95.00 -31.49 -0.98
N LEU A 109 94.80 -30.24 -1.42
CA LEU A 109 95.10 -29.04 -0.65
C LEU A 109 93.92 -28.04 -0.74
N PRO A 110 93.77 -27.12 0.23
CA PRO A 110 92.69 -26.13 0.20
C PRO A 110 92.76 -25.11 -0.95
N TRP A 111 93.86 -25.08 -1.68
CA TRP A 111 94.09 -24.21 -2.81
C TRP A 111 94.62 -24.98 -4.00
N LEU A 112 94.19 -24.55 -5.18
CA LEU A 112 94.67 -25.04 -6.47
C LEU A 112 95.74 -24.09 -6.99
N PHE A 113 96.94 -24.61 -7.20
CA PHE A 113 98.07 -23.85 -7.73
C PHE A 113 98.28 -24.15 -9.21
N ARG A 114 98.62 -23.12 -9.98
CA ARG A 114 99.08 -23.27 -11.36
C ARG A 114 100.30 -22.38 -11.59
N ILE A 115 101.38 -22.98 -12.07
CA ILE A 115 102.64 -22.29 -12.32
C ILE A 115 102.98 -22.41 -13.80
N GLU A 116 103.14 -21.27 -14.46
CA GLU A 116 103.36 -21.18 -15.89
C GLU A 116 104.57 -20.29 -16.18
N ALA A 117 105.35 -20.65 -17.21
CA ALA A 117 106.51 -19.90 -17.64
C ALA A 117 106.43 -19.47 -19.10
N LEU A 118 106.83 -18.23 -19.36
CA LEU A 118 107.09 -17.70 -20.69
C LEU A 118 108.58 -17.41 -20.83
N LEU A 119 109.24 -17.97 -21.84
CA LEU A 119 110.62 -17.62 -22.21
C LEU A 119 110.59 -16.87 -23.54
N ASP A 120 111.14 -15.65 -23.55
CA ASP A 120 111.11 -14.73 -24.69
C ASP A 120 109.68 -14.54 -25.25
N GLY A 121 108.69 -14.53 -24.36
CA GLY A 121 107.27 -14.37 -24.67
C GLY A 121 106.54 -15.64 -25.15
N ASN A 122 107.19 -16.79 -25.23
CA ASN A 122 106.56 -18.05 -25.64
C ASN A 122 106.36 -18.99 -24.44
N PRO A 123 105.22 -19.69 -24.33
CA PRO A 123 105.02 -20.71 -23.29
C PRO A 123 106.06 -21.82 -23.38
N VAL A 124 106.70 -22.13 -22.25
CA VAL A 124 107.65 -23.23 -22.12
C VAL A 124 107.21 -24.11 -20.94
N PRO A 125 107.12 -25.44 -21.11
CA PRO A 125 106.87 -26.35 -19.99
C PRO A 125 107.92 -26.18 -18.89
N MET A 126 107.50 -26.21 -17.63
CA MET A 126 108.39 -25.97 -16.49
C MET A 126 109.59 -26.92 -16.44
N ASP A 127 109.44 -28.17 -16.89
CA ASP A 127 110.51 -29.16 -16.97
C ASP A 127 111.59 -28.88 -18.03
N GLU A 128 111.26 -28.06 -19.04
CA GLU A 128 112.18 -27.72 -20.12
C GLU A 128 112.99 -26.45 -19.86
N LEU A 129 112.77 -25.78 -18.71
CA LEU A 129 113.45 -24.54 -18.36
C LEU A 129 114.90 -24.73 -17.90
N SER A 130 115.25 -25.92 -17.42
CA SER A 130 116.61 -26.26 -16.95
C SER A 130 117.66 -25.90 -18.02
N GLY A 131 118.65 -25.10 -17.64
CA GLY A 131 119.75 -24.64 -18.51
C GLY A 131 119.37 -23.64 -19.62
N LYS A 132 118.10 -23.19 -19.71
CA LYS A 132 117.67 -22.20 -20.72
C LYS A 132 118.19 -20.80 -20.38
N SER A 133 118.24 -19.93 -21.38
CA SER A 133 118.65 -18.52 -21.23
C SER A 133 117.72 -17.64 -22.07
N GLY A 134 117.37 -16.45 -21.58
CA GLY A 134 116.42 -15.52 -22.21
C GLY A 134 115.70 -14.62 -21.21
N GLU A 135 114.62 -13.98 -21.63
CA GLU A 135 113.72 -13.23 -20.74
C GLU A 135 112.63 -14.16 -20.21
N LEU A 136 112.63 -14.43 -18.91
CA LEU A 136 111.67 -15.32 -18.24
C LEU A 136 110.57 -14.49 -17.57
N VAL A 137 109.31 -14.91 -17.74
CA VAL A 137 108.18 -14.52 -16.90
C VAL A 137 107.59 -15.78 -16.28
N LEU A 138 107.58 -15.83 -14.95
CA LEU A 138 107.02 -16.92 -14.15
C LEU A 138 105.74 -16.43 -13.48
N SER A 139 104.62 -17.08 -13.78
CA SER A 139 103.30 -16.75 -13.21
C SER A 139 102.86 -17.83 -12.23
N VAL A 140 102.37 -17.43 -11.06
CA VAL A 140 101.76 -18.30 -10.05
C VAL A 140 100.32 -17.88 -9.84
N SER A 141 99.37 -18.72 -10.24
CA SER A 141 97.95 -18.56 -9.97
C SER A 141 97.51 -19.39 -8.78
N ILE A 142 96.69 -18.79 -7.93
CA ILE A 142 96.10 -19.41 -6.75
C ILE A 142 94.58 -19.33 -6.89
N LYS A 143 93.91 -20.47 -6.76
CA LYS A 143 92.45 -20.55 -6.69
C LYS A 143 92.01 -21.32 -5.47
N LYS A 144 90.77 -21.10 -5.04
CA LYS A 144 90.20 -21.87 -3.93
C LYS A 144 89.85 -23.27 -4.36
N HIS A 145 89.94 -24.19 -3.42
CA HIS A 145 89.28 -25.49 -3.53
C HIS A 145 87.94 -25.40 -2.80
N GLU A 146 86.82 -25.55 -3.52
CA GLU A 146 85.46 -25.36 -2.98
C GLU A 146 85.14 -26.31 -1.80
N ASP A 147 85.79 -27.47 -1.73
CA ASP A 147 85.54 -28.43 -0.63
C ASP A 147 86.24 -28.05 0.71
N TYR A 148 87.08 -27.02 0.74
CA TYR A 148 87.92 -26.68 1.91
C TYR A 148 87.74 -25.24 2.42
N HIS A 149 86.49 -24.74 2.44
CA HIS A 149 86.12 -23.38 2.91
C HIS A 149 86.71 -22.99 4.27
N ALA A 150 86.77 -23.94 5.22
CA ALA A 150 87.31 -23.72 6.55
C ALA A 150 88.77 -23.23 6.55
N PHE A 151 89.52 -23.46 5.47
CA PHE A 151 90.88 -22.98 5.29
C PHE A 151 90.95 -21.89 4.22
N SER A 152 90.35 -22.11 3.04
CA SER A 152 90.48 -21.20 1.90
C SER A 152 89.91 -19.80 2.15
N ASP A 153 88.95 -19.68 3.06
CA ASP A 153 88.29 -18.40 3.38
C ASP A 153 88.94 -17.63 4.53
N PHE A 154 89.82 -18.27 5.31
CA PHE A 154 90.41 -17.70 6.54
C PHE A 154 91.94 -17.56 6.54
N TYR A 155 92.63 -18.21 5.59
CA TYR A 155 94.09 -18.21 5.53
C TYR A 155 94.61 -17.26 4.46
N ALA A 156 95.60 -16.45 4.84
CA ALA A 156 96.39 -15.68 3.89
C ALA A 156 97.54 -16.55 3.37
N ILE A 157 97.83 -16.42 2.08
CA ILE A 157 98.87 -17.22 1.42
C ILE A 157 100.04 -16.34 1.04
N GLN A 158 101.21 -16.67 1.55
CA GLN A 158 102.47 -16.04 1.20
C GLN A 158 103.24 -16.93 0.23
N THR A 159 103.48 -16.44 -0.99
CA THR A 159 104.26 -17.13 -2.03
C THR A 159 105.61 -16.46 -2.19
N THR A 160 106.69 -17.23 -2.05
CA THR A 160 108.08 -16.77 -2.18
C THR A 160 108.80 -17.51 -3.31
N VAL A 161 109.23 -16.76 -4.33
CA VAL A 161 110.04 -17.22 -5.45
C VAL A 161 111.49 -16.78 -5.25
N SER A 162 112.43 -17.72 -5.16
CA SER A 162 113.86 -17.44 -5.00
C SER A 162 114.62 -17.68 -6.31
N LEU A 163 115.32 -16.65 -6.79
CA LEU A 163 116.07 -16.65 -8.05
C LEU A 163 117.55 -16.36 -7.78
N PRO A 164 118.45 -17.38 -7.85
CA PRO A 164 119.88 -17.21 -7.60
C PRO A 164 120.54 -16.23 -8.59
N PHE A 165 121.43 -15.37 -8.11
CA PHE A 165 122.13 -14.38 -8.95
C PHE A 165 123.03 -15.02 -10.01
N GLU A 166 123.46 -16.26 -9.80
CA GLU A 166 124.22 -17.03 -10.79
C GLU A 166 123.40 -17.30 -12.06
N HIS A 167 122.07 -17.44 -11.92
CA HIS A 167 121.17 -17.87 -12.99
C HIS A 167 120.17 -16.81 -13.44
N ALA A 168 119.94 -15.76 -12.64
CA ALA A 168 118.91 -14.75 -12.91
C ALA A 168 119.35 -13.34 -12.45
N ILE A 169 119.15 -12.36 -13.32
CA ILE A 169 119.38 -10.93 -13.06
C ILE A 169 118.17 -10.09 -13.51
N HIS A 170 118.12 -8.82 -13.09
CA HIS A 170 117.02 -7.90 -13.41
C HIS A 170 115.62 -8.38 -12.98
N VAL A 171 115.53 -8.97 -11.77
CA VAL A 171 114.26 -9.46 -11.22
C VAL A 171 113.29 -8.31 -10.92
N SER A 172 112.04 -8.44 -11.36
CA SER A 172 110.96 -7.46 -11.14
C SER A 172 109.61 -8.15 -10.87
N ALA A 173 108.76 -7.51 -10.06
CA ALA A 173 107.39 -7.93 -9.76
C ALA A 173 106.50 -6.70 -9.46
N GLU A 174 105.30 -6.63 -10.03
CA GLU A 174 104.40 -5.47 -9.92
C GLU A 174 103.69 -5.38 -8.56
N HIS A 175 103.28 -6.53 -8.02
CA HIS A 175 102.53 -6.64 -6.75
C HIS A 175 103.25 -7.49 -5.71
N GLY A 176 104.54 -7.75 -5.93
CA GLY A 176 105.39 -8.53 -5.04
C GLY A 176 106.48 -7.68 -4.41
N THR A 177 106.88 -8.06 -3.19
CA THR A 177 108.04 -7.47 -2.52
C THR A 177 109.29 -8.20 -2.99
N VAL A 178 110.18 -7.51 -3.71
CA VAL A 178 111.49 -8.05 -4.12
C VAL A 178 112.55 -7.69 -3.07
N ALA A 179 113.21 -8.70 -2.51
CA ALA A 179 114.27 -8.56 -1.52
C ALA A 179 115.53 -9.35 -1.92
N MET A 180 116.72 -8.88 -1.54
CA MET A 180 117.97 -9.61 -1.76
C MET A 180 118.32 -10.47 -0.54
N THR A 181 118.49 -11.78 -0.75
CA THR A 181 118.72 -12.76 0.31
C THR A 181 119.97 -13.58 -0.01
N GLY A 182 121.10 -13.26 0.65
CA GLY A 182 122.38 -13.94 0.42
C GLY A 182 122.89 -13.73 -1.00
N ASP A 183 122.80 -14.78 -1.81
CA ASP A 183 123.21 -14.87 -3.22
C ASP A 183 122.02 -15.02 -4.20
N ALA A 184 120.79 -14.71 -3.77
CA ALA A 184 119.58 -14.76 -4.58
C ALA A 184 118.65 -13.54 -4.40
N SER A 185 117.78 -13.29 -5.37
CA SER A 185 116.59 -12.45 -5.22
C SER A 185 115.42 -13.29 -4.70
N ALA A 186 114.80 -12.90 -3.60
CA ALA A 186 113.55 -13.47 -3.10
C ALA A 186 112.38 -12.52 -3.42
N VAL A 187 111.39 -13.00 -4.17
CA VAL A 187 110.18 -12.24 -4.49
C VAL A 187 109.02 -12.83 -3.72
N THR A 188 108.39 -12.04 -2.85
CA THR A 188 107.29 -12.48 -1.98
C THR A 188 105.98 -11.79 -2.35
N PHE A 189 104.92 -12.57 -2.52
CA PHE A 189 103.55 -12.12 -2.73
C PHE A 189 102.66 -12.58 -1.56
N MET A 190 101.62 -11.81 -1.27
CA MET A 190 100.64 -12.15 -0.25
C MET A 190 99.23 -12.08 -0.86
N SER A 191 98.50 -13.19 -0.80
CA SER A 191 97.07 -13.28 -1.14
C SER A 191 96.25 -13.25 0.14
N LEU A 192 95.21 -12.41 0.18
CA LEU A 192 94.33 -12.31 1.34
C LEU A 192 93.38 -13.51 1.43
N PRO A 193 92.87 -13.84 2.64
CA PRO A 193 91.90 -14.91 2.80
C PRO A 193 90.72 -14.75 1.86
N GLY A 194 90.33 -15.85 1.24
CA GLY A 194 89.17 -15.86 0.38
C GLY A 194 89.36 -15.22 -1.00
N GLN A 195 90.56 -14.78 -1.40
CA GLN A 195 90.83 -14.20 -2.72
C GLN A 195 91.41 -15.24 -3.70
N GLU A 196 91.16 -15.06 -4.99
CA GLU A 196 91.83 -15.79 -6.06
C GLU A 196 92.75 -14.82 -6.80
N ASP A 197 94.06 -15.07 -6.76
CA ASP A 197 95.07 -14.15 -7.27
C ASP A 197 95.99 -14.81 -8.31
N THR A 198 96.62 -13.99 -9.14
CA THR A 198 97.70 -14.43 -10.03
C THR A 198 98.83 -13.42 -9.98
N PHE A 199 100.03 -13.92 -9.65
CA PHE A 199 101.23 -13.13 -9.48
C PHE A 199 102.24 -13.48 -10.56
N ALA A 200 103.03 -12.50 -11.02
CA ALA A 200 104.07 -12.72 -12.02
C ALA A 200 105.42 -12.13 -11.60
N VAL A 201 106.49 -12.90 -11.82
CA VAL A 201 107.89 -12.50 -11.63
C VAL A 201 108.58 -12.50 -12.98
N SER A 202 109.25 -11.42 -13.33
CA SER A 202 110.09 -11.34 -14.54
C SER A 202 111.58 -11.26 -14.19
N ALA A 203 112.43 -11.90 -15.00
CA ALA A 203 113.88 -11.86 -14.86
C ALA A 203 114.60 -12.20 -16.17
N THR A 204 115.80 -11.67 -16.39
CA THR A 204 116.71 -12.15 -17.43
C THR A 204 117.47 -13.36 -16.88
N VAL A 205 117.40 -14.51 -17.53
CA VAL A 205 117.97 -15.78 -17.05
C VAL A 205 119.09 -16.30 -17.94
N GLN A 206 120.08 -16.97 -17.34
CA GLN A 206 121.17 -17.67 -18.02
C GLN A 206 121.44 -19.01 -17.32
N ASP A 207 121.58 -20.09 -18.10
CA ASP A 207 121.76 -21.46 -17.59
C ASP A 207 120.79 -21.79 -16.44
N PHE A 208 119.50 -21.54 -16.67
CA PHE A 208 118.52 -21.33 -15.60
C PHE A 208 118.37 -22.53 -14.66
N ALA A 209 118.59 -22.27 -13.37
CA ALA A 209 118.25 -23.13 -12.27
C ALA A 209 117.66 -22.29 -11.12
N MET A 210 116.71 -22.86 -10.39
CA MET A 210 116.11 -22.23 -9.21
C MET A 210 115.70 -23.27 -8.17
N PRO A 211 115.77 -22.93 -6.87
CA PRO A 211 115.08 -23.72 -5.85
C PRO A 211 113.58 -23.72 -6.09
N GLY A 212 112.87 -24.66 -5.47
CA GLY A 212 111.41 -24.69 -5.48
C GLY A 212 110.79 -23.40 -4.95
N ILE A 213 109.61 -23.06 -5.47
CA ILE A 213 108.78 -21.95 -4.96
C ILE A 213 108.23 -22.38 -3.61
N GLN A 214 108.41 -21.54 -2.59
CA GLN A 214 107.87 -21.76 -1.25
C GLN A 214 106.53 -21.07 -1.13
N ILE A 215 105.52 -21.75 -0.59
CA ILE A 215 104.19 -21.19 -0.37
C ILE A 215 103.79 -21.52 1.06
N ALA A 216 103.57 -20.51 1.89
CA ALA A 216 103.11 -20.68 3.26
C ALA A 216 101.70 -20.11 3.40
N ALA A 217 100.77 -20.88 3.98
CA ALA A 217 99.46 -20.35 4.34
C ALA A 217 99.32 -20.31 5.86
N VAL A 218 98.95 -19.14 6.37
CA VAL A 218 98.77 -18.88 7.81
C VAL A 218 97.40 -18.24 8.06
N PRO A 219 96.72 -18.58 9.17
CA PRO A 219 95.45 -17.95 9.52
C PRO A 219 95.69 -16.47 9.82
N LEU A 220 94.85 -15.60 9.25
CA LEU A 220 94.95 -14.17 9.48
C LEU A 220 94.16 -13.82 10.74
N ASN A 221 94.85 -13.54 11.85
CA ASN A 221 94.21 -13.07 13.08
C ASN A 221 94.56 -11.60 13.28
N TYR A 222 93.64 -10.70 12.93
CA TYR A 222 93.82 -9.29 13.21
C TYR A 222 93.17 -8.91 14.53
N ASP A 223 94.00 -8.49 15.49
CA ASP A 223 93.54 -7.77 16.68
C ASP A 223 93.23 -6.32 16.28
N VAL A 224 92.13 -6.09 15.55
CA VAL A 224 91.67 -4.73 15.22
C VAL A 224 90.57 -4.33 16.19
N ASP A 225 90.80 -3.23 16.89
CA ASP A 225 89.80 -2.57 17.72
C ASP A 225 88.72 -1.97 16.81
N LEU A 226 87.54 -2.60 16.77
CA LEU A 226 86.41 -2.26 15.88
C LEU A 226 85.96 -0.79 16.03
N GLU A 227 86.13 -0.19 17.21
CA GLU A 227 85.86 1.24 17.45
C GLU A 227 86.79 2.19 16.68
N SER A 228 87.96 1.73 16.23
CA SER A 228 88.96 2.56 15.55
C SER A 228 88.82 2.60 14.02
N LEU A 229 88.09 1.65 13.43
CA LEU A 229 87.84 1.58 11.98
C LEU A 229 86.64 2.43 11.52
N ILE A 230 85.81 2.89 12.45
CA ILE A 230 84.68 3.80 12.19
C ILE A 230 85.06 5.20 12.70
N PRO A 231 85.72 6.06 11.89
CA PRO A 231 86.02 7.43 12.31
C PRO A 231 84.70 8.20 12.52
N ALA A 232 84.55 8.84 13.68
CA ALA A 232 83.36 9.62 14.08
C ALA A 232 83.00 10.84 13.19
N ASP A 233 83.77 11.11 12.13
CA ASP A 233 83.69 12.29 11.26
C ASP A 233 83.19 11.96 9.85
N GLU A 234 83.52 10.78 9.31
CA GLU A 234 83.08 10.32 7.98
C GLU A 234 82.29 9.01 8.08
N SER A 235 81.43 8.91 9.08
CA SER A 235 80.48 7.80 9.18
C SER A 235 79.55 7.83 7.97
N PHE A 236 79.35 6.68 7.33
CA PHE A 236 78.08 6.39 6.66
C PHE A 236 76.98 6.82 7.63
N ASP A 237 76.13 7.78 7.28
CA ASP A 237 75.21 8.42 8.24
C ASP A 237 74.02 7.48 8.51
N VAL A 238 74.32 6.33 9.13
CA VAL A 238 73.33 5.34 9.55
C VAL A 238 72.36 5.98 10.54
N GLN A 239 72.78 7.03 11.26
CA GLN A 239 71.89 7.83 12.08
C GLN A 239 70.87 8.62 11.24
N GLU A 240 71.26 9.24 10.13
CA GLU A 240 70.30 9.88 9.20
C GLU A 240 69.31 8.86 8.64
N LEU A 241 69.73 7.62 8.37
CA LEU A 241 68.84 6.53 7.96
C LEU A 241 67.84 6.16 9.06
N PHE A 242 68.29 6.05 10.32
CA PHE A 242 67.41 5.76 11.47
C PHE A 242 66.43 6.90 11.75
N ASP A 243 66.88 8.15 11.65
CA ASP A 243 66.04 9.33 11.82
C ASP A 243 64.97 9.38 10.72
N ALA A 244 65.33 9.04 9.47
CA ALA A 244 64.39 8.95 8.36
C ALA A 244 63.35 7.82 8.54
N VAL A 245 63.77 6.65 9.03
CA VAL A 245 62.88 5.53 9.36
C VAL A 245 61.92 5.90 10.51
N THR A 246 62.41 6.58 11.53
CA THR A 246 61.60 7.05 12.65
C THR A 246 60.57 8.09 12.18
N ALA A 247 60.99 9.08 11.40
CA ALA A 247 60.08 10.09 10.84
C ALA A 247 59.00 9.48 9.93
N LEU A 248 59.33 8.39 9.23
CA LEU A 248 58.39 7.64 8.41
C LEU A 248 57.34 6.90 9.27
N SER A 249 57.77 6.29 10.38
CA SER A 249 56.87 5.66 11.37
C SER A 249 55.93 6.68 12.02
N ASP A 250 56.47 7.81 12.48
CA ASP A 250 55.70 8.91 13.08
C ASP A 250 54.64 9.46 12.10
N GLY A 251 55.01 9.56 10.82
CA GLY A 251 54.09 9.93 9.75
C GLY A 251 52.94 8.93 9.56
N GLY A 252 53.21 7.63 9.71
CA GLY A 252 52.20 6.59 9.71
C GLY A 252 51.25 6.67 10.91
N ASP A 253 51.78 6.95 12.10
CA ASP A 253 50.99 7.09 13.33
C ASP A 253 50.05 8.31 13.27
N ALA A 254 50.54 9.44 12.75
CA ALA A 254 49.71 10.64 12.53
C ALA A 254 48.57 10.38 11.52
N LEU A 255 48.83 9.55 10.51
CA LEU A 255 47.82 9.17 9.53
C LEU A 255 46.80 8.17 10.11
N LEU A 256 47.22 7.28 11.01
CA LEU A 256 46.33 6.40 11.78
C LEU A 256 45.40 7.19 12.69
N GLU A 257 45.90 8.19 13.42
CA GLU A 257 45.09 9.07 14.25
C GLU A 257 44.07 9.84 13.41
N SER A 258 44.50 10.33 12.25
CA SER A 258 43.62 11.00 11.29
C SER A 258 42.54 10.08 10.75
N ALA A 259 42.87 8.82 10.44
CA ALA A 259 41.92 7.81 9.98
C ALA A 259 40.87 7.51 11.07
N ALA A 260 41.29 7.39 12.34
CA ALA A 260 40.38 7.18 13.46
C ALA A 260 39.42 8.37 13.65
N ALA A 261 39.93 9.60 13.63
CA ALA A 261 39.10 10.81 13.72
C ALA A 261 38.08 10.91 12.57
N LEU A 262 38.49 10.47 11.37
CA LEU A 262 37.62 10.43 10.21
C LEU A 262 36.51 9.37 10.37
N THR A 263 36.85 8.19 10.91
CA THR A 263 35.90 7.13 11.23
C THR A 263 34.85 7.61 12.23
N ASP A 264 35.26 8.28 13.30
CA ASP A 264 34.36 8.82 14.33
C ASP A 264 33.39 9.86 13.73
N GLY A 265 33.91 10.83 12.98
CA GLY A 265 33.08 11.88 12.36
C GLY A 265 32.06 11.31 11.35
N PHE A 266 32.43 10.24 10.65
CA PHE A 266 31.52 9.56 9.74
C PHE A 266 30.52 8.64 10.45
N ALA A 267 30.86 8.09 11.62
CA ALA A 267 29.90 7.37 12.46
C ALA A 267 28.80 8.31 12.96
N GLU A 268 29.14 9.52 13.41
CA GLU A 268 28.14 10.55 13.78
C GLU A 268 27.25 10.93 12.58
N LEU A 269 27.83 11.07 11.39
CA LEU A 269 27.07 11.36 10.18
C LEU A 269 26.09 10.22 9.85
N ALA A 270 26.51 8.96 10.00
CA ALA A 270 25.66 7.79 9.77
C ALA A 270 24.48 7.74 10.75
N GLU A 271 24.71 8.07 12.02
CA GLU A 271 23.65 8.17 13.03
C GLU A 271 22.63 9.24 12.66
N GLY A 272 23.08 10.44 12.26
CA GLY A 272 22.18 11.51 11.80
C GLY A 272 21.35 11.15 10.57
N PHE A 273 21.90 10.35 9.64
CA PHE A 273 21.13 9.81 8.53
C PHE A 273 20.12 8.74 8.96
N GLY A 274 20.44 7.97 10.00
CA GLY A 274 19.50 7.06 10.66
C GLY A 274 18.28 7.81 11.22
N GLU A 275 18.53 8.87 12.01
CA GLU A 275 17.47 9.73 12.56
C GLU A 275 16.62 10.38 11.45
N LEU A 276 17.26 10.85 10.37
CA LEU A 276 16.55 11.41 9.21
C LEU A 276 15.65 10.37 8.53
N GLY A 277 16.10 9.12 8.44
CA GLY A 277 15.32 8.01 7.92
C GLY A 277 14.07 7.72 8.75
N GLU A 278 14.20 7.71 10.08
CA GLU A 278 13.07 7.53 11.01
C GLU A 278 12.07 8.68 10.92
N ALA A 279 12.55 9.92 10.92
CA ALA A 279 11.70 11.11 10.74
C ALA A 279 10.97 11.07 9.39
N GLY A 280 11.62 10.61 8.33
CA GLY A 280 10.99 10.39 7.02
C GLY A 280 9.83 9.39 7.09
N GLN A 281 9.99 8.27 7.81
CA GLN A 281 8.91 7.29 8.00
C GLN A 281 7.73 7.87 8.80
N GLU A 282 8.01 8.69 9.82
CA GLU A 282 6.98 9.36 10.60
C GLU A 282 6.17 10.34 9.74
N ILE A 283 6.85 11.13 8.90
CA ILE A 283 6.22 12.05 7.94
C ILE A 283 5.32 11.28 6.96
N VAL A 284 5.79 10.16 6.41
CA VAL A 284 4.99 9.31 5.51
C VAL A 284 3.76 8.75 6.23
N SER A 285 3.90 8.32 7.48
CA SER A 285 2.79 7.85 8.31
C SER A 285 1.76 8.95 8.58
N GLY A 286 2.24 10.16 8.92
CA GLY A 286 1.40 11.35 9.11
C GLY A 286 0.63 11.72 7.84
N ALA A 287 1.30 11.72 6.68
CA ALA A 287 0.68 11.98 5.38
C ALA A 287 -0.40 10.93 5.03
N ARG A 288 -0.17 9.65 5.33
CA ARG A 288 -1.17 8.59 5.17
C ARG A 288 -2.38 8.80 6.09
N THR A 289 -2.14 9.16 7.34
CA THR A 289 -3.21 9.44 8.31
C THR A 289 -4.07 10.62 7.87
N LEU A 290 -3.43 11.72 7.43
CA LEU A 290 -4.13 12.89 6.91
C LEU A 290 -4.94 12.54 5.66
N ARG A 291 -4.42 11.71 4.77
CA ARG A 291 -5.15 11.22 3.59
C ARG A 291 -6.40 10.43 3.95
N PHE A 292 -6.33 9.56 4.96
CA PHE A 292 -7.52 8.87 5.47
C PHE A 292 -8.53 9.85 6.06
N GLY A 293 -8.07 10.83 6.85
CA GLY A 293 -8.93 11.91 7.35
C GLY A 293 -9.61 12.72 6.24
N ILE A 294 -8.92 13.00 5.13
CA ILE A 294 -9.51 13.67 3.95
C ILE A 294 -10.57 12.78 3.28
N THR A 295 -10.35 11.47 3.25
CA THR A 295 -11.34 10.51 2.72
C THR A 295 -12.60 10.50 3.57
N ASP A 296 -12.45 10.47 4.90
CA ASP A 296 -13.57 10.53 5.85
C ASP A 296 -14.31 11.87 5.75
N PHE A 297 -13.56 12.99 5.66
CA PHE A 297 -14.13 14.32 5.46
C PHE A 297 -14.95 14.40 4.17
N ARG A 298 -14.45 13.84 3.06
CA ARG A 298 -15.17 13.76 1.78
C ARG A 298 -16.46 12.95 1.90
N SER A 299 -16.43 11.84 2.62
CA SER A 299 -17.63 11.04 2.90
C SER A 299 -18.64 11.82 3.75
N GLY A 300 -18.16 12.56 4.76
CA GLY A 300 -18.98 13.46 5.57
C GLY A 300 -19.66 14.56 4.77
N ILE A 301 -18.94 15.18 3.81
CA ILE A 301 -19.53 16.15 2.87
C ILE A 301 -20.64 15.49 2.03
N GLY A 302 -20.42 14.25 1.56
CA GLY A 302 -21.44 13.49 0.84
C GLY A 302 -22.71 13.28 1.66
N ALA A 303 -22.56 12.79 2.89
CA ALA A 303 -23.68 12.59 3.81
C ALA A 303 -24.43 13.89 4.14
N TYR A 304 -23.68 15.00 4.31
CA TYR A 304 -24.27 16.32 4.52
C TYR A 304 -25.11 16.77 3.32
N LEU A 305 -24.60 16.61 2.08
CA LEU A 305 -25.34 16.94 0.87
C LEU A 305 -26.62 16.10 0.71
N ASP A 306 -26.56 14.82 1.03
CA ASP A 306 -27.73 13.94 1.01
C ASP A 306 -28.78 14.41 2.03
N GLY A 307 -28.37 14.84 3.22
CA GLY A 307 -29.25 15.42 4.24
C GLY A 307 -29.89 16.75 3.81
N VAL A 308 -29.11 17.63 3.16
CA VAL A 308 -29.62 18.87 2.57
C VAL A 308 -30.68 18.57 1.51
N LYS A 309 -30.40 17.60 0.62
CA LYS A 309 -31.36 17.16 -0.40
C LYS A 309 -32.65 16.61 0.23
N ALA A 310 -32.53 15.72 1.22
CA ALA A 310 -33.70 15.16 1.89
C ALA A 310 -34.55 16.24 2.58
N THR A 311 -33.89 17.28 3.12
CA THR A 311 -34.57 18.45 3.69
C THR A 311 -35.33 19.22 2.61
N ALA A 312 -34.69 19.50 1.47
CA ALA A 312 -35.33 20.17 0.34
C ALA A 312 -36.53 19.37 -0.20
N ASP A 313 -36.38 18.05 -0.38
CA ASP A 313 -37.45 17.15 -0.83
C ASP A 313 -38.63 17.16 0.17
N GLY A 314 -38.36 17.05 1.48
CA GLY A 314 -39.39 17.10 2.51
C GLY A 314 -40.10 18.45 2.60
N ALA A 315 -39.38 19.53 2.32
CA ALA A 315 -39.91 20.87 2.34
C ALA A 315 -40.79 21.14 1.08
N GLY A 316 -40.45 20.56 -0.07
CA GLY A 316 -41.34 20.50 -1.24
C GLY A 316 -42.63 19.73 -0.98
N LEU A 317 -42.57 18.57 -0.31
CA LEU A 317 -43.77 17.83 0.10
C LEU A 317 -44.67 18.63 1.05
N LEU A 318 -44.08 19.41 1.97
CA LEU A 318 -44.83 20.28 2.85
C LEU A 318 -45.53 21.39 2.06
N HIS A 319 -44.85 22.00 1.08
CA HIS A 319 -45.45 22.99 0.19
C HIS A 319 -46.67 22.43 -0.57
N ASP A 320 -46.51 21.28 -1.22
CA ASP A 320 -47.59 20.61 -1.96
C ASP A 320 -48.77 20.26 -1.04
N GLY A 321 -48.49 19.77 0.17
CA GLY A 321 -49.53 19.46 1.16
C GLY A 321 -50.29 20.70 1.64
N VAL A 322 -49.60 21.83 1.79
CA VAL A 322 -50.21 23.11 2.17
C VAL A 322 -51.09 23.66 1.04
N LEU A 323 -50.65 23.56 -0.23
CA LEU A 323 -51.48 23.92 -1.38
C LEU A 323 -52.74 23.04 -1.47
N GLY A 324 -52.60 21.72 -1.30
CA GLY A 324 -53.73 20.81 -1.32
C GLY A 324 -54.74 21.07 -0.18
N LEU A 325 -54.26 21.47 1.00
CA LEU A 325 -55.14 21.90 2.09
C LEU A 325 -55.91 23.18 1.72
N ALA A 326 -55.25 24.16 1.11
CA ALA A 326 -55.90 25.39 0.66
C ALA A 326 -57.00 25.12 -0.37
N GLU A 327 -56.74 24.31 -1.39
CA GLU A 327 -57.73 23.89 -2.40
C GLU A 327 -58.91 23.13 -1.77
N GLY A 328 -58.64 22.24 -0.81
CA GLY A 328 -59.68 21.50 -0.09
C GLY A 328 -60.60 22.40 0.74
N LEU A 329 -60.03 23.43 1.36
CA LEU A 329 -60.79 24.43 2.12
C LEU A 329 -61.64 25.33 1.22
N GLU A 330 -61.13 25.71 0.05
CA GLU A 330 -61.91 26.44 -0.96
C GLU A 330 -63.09 25.62 -1.48
N THR A 331 -62.87 24.33 -1.73
CA THR A 331 -63.93 23.38 -2.13
C THR A 331 -65.00 23.25 -1.04
N LEU A 332 -64.59 23.09 0.22
CA LEU A 332 -65.52 22.98 1.34
C LEU A 332 -66.37 24.25 1.51
N ALA A 333 -65.78 25.43 1.31
CA ALA A 333 -66.50 26.70 1.34
C ALA A 333 -67.56 26.77 0.23
N ALA A 334 -67.22 26.37 -0.99
CA ALA A 334 -68.17 26.37 -2.12
C ALA A 334 -69.36 25.40 -1.89
N GLU A 335 -69.12 24.20 -1.38
CA GLU A 335 -70.17 23.22 -1.07
C GLU A 335 -71.07 23.67 0.09
N THR A 336 -70.49 24.42 1.04
CA THR A 336 -71.19 25.04 2.17
C THR A 336 -72.17 26.12 1.68
N ASP A 337 -71.76 26.95 0.72
CA ASP A 337 -72.64 27.93 0.08
C ASP A 337 -73.76 27.25 -0.73
N ALA A 338 -73.46 26.18 -1.47
CA ALA A 338 -74.47 25.43 -2.21
C ALA A 338 -75.54 24.80 -1.29
N LEU A 339 -75.13 24.29 -0.13
CA LEU A 339 -76.06 23.75 0.88
C LEU A 339 -76.97 24.83 1.46
N LYS A 340 -76.43 26.04 1.70
CA LYS A 340 -77.19 27.21 2.16
C LYS A 340 -78.29 27.58 1.17
N ASP A 341 -77.95 27.64 -0.12
CA ASP A 341 -78.90 27.97 -1.19
C ASP A 341 -80.00 26.91 -1.31
N GLY A 342 -79.64 25.62 -1.23
CA GLY A 342 -80.60 24.52 -1.22
C GLY A 342 -81.57 24.59 -0.03
N ALA A 343 -81.09 24.92 1.17
CA ALA A 343 -81.92 25.09 2.35
C ALA A 343 -82.92 26.26 2.20
N ASN A 344 -82.49 27.38 1.62
CA ASN A 344 -83.36 28.53 1.34
C ASN A 344 -84.44 28.19 0.29
N ALA A 345 -84.07 27.48 -0.78
CA ALA A 345 -85.02 27.06 -1.81
C ALA A 345 -86.14 26.15 -1.26
N ILE A 346 -85.81 25.25 -0.33
CA ILE A 346 -86.80 24.40 0.36
C ILE A 346 -87.75 25.26 1.21
N ARG A 347 -87.22 26.24 1.95
CA ARG A 347 -88.01 27.16 2.76
C ARG A 347 -89.01 27.94 1.90
N ASP A 348 -88.58 28.47 0.77
CA ASP A 348 -89.42 29.27 -0.13
C ASP A 348 -90.52 28.43 -0.80
N GLY A 349 -90.20 27.20 -1.20
CA GLY A 349 -91.17 26.26 -1.78
C GLY A 349 -92.28 25.88 -0.80
N LEU A 350 -91.94 25.71 0.49
CA LEU A 350 -92.92 25.42 1.55
C LEU A 350 -93.82 26.63 1.84
N GLY A 351 -93.27 27.85 1.80
CA GLY A 351 -94.07 29.08 1.92
C GLY A 351 -95.10 29.19 0.79
N SER A 352 -94.66 28.97 -0.45
CA SER A 352 -95.53 29.04 -1.63
C SER A 352 -96.68 28.02 -1.58
N LEU A 353 -96.42 26.81 -1.07
CA LEU A 353 -97.44 25.77 -0.88
C LEU A 353 -98.48 26.17 0.19
N SER A 354 -98.02 26.76 1.29
CA SER A 354 -98.88 27.22 2.38
C SER A 354 -99.85 28.31 1.90
N ASP A 355 -99.36 29.26 1.10
CA ASP A 355 -100.17 30.36 0.58
C ASP A 355 -101.24 29.87 -0.40
N GLY A 356 -100.89 28.93 -1.29
CA GLY A 356 -101.83 28.40 -2.29
C GLY A 356 -103.01 27.61 -1.70
N ILE A 357 -102.87 27.03 -0.51
CA ILE A 357 -103.95 26.31 0.18
C ILE A 357 -104.93 27.27 0.86
N ALA A 358 -104.45 28.44 1.31
CA ALA A 358 -105.27 29.41 2.05
C ALA A 358 -106.22 30.23 1.17
N GLU A 359 -106.02 30.27 -0.15
CA GLU A 359 -106.74 31.17 -1.08
C GLU A 359 -107.96 30.55 -1.79
N GLN A 360 -108.34 29.30 -1.53
CA GLN A 360 -109.49 28.66 -2.21
C GLN A 360 -110.80 28.81 -1.41
N ASP A 361 -111.79 29.50 -1.98
CA ASP A 361 -113.16 29.64 -1.50
C ASP A 361 -114.11 28.77 -2.34
N PHE A 362 -114.70 27.74 -1.73
CA PHE A 362 -115.56 26.75 -2.40
C PHE A 362 -117.06 27.03 -2.26
N SER A 363 -117.45 28.21 -1.74
CA SER A 363 -118.86 28.58 -1.49
C SER A 363 -119.76 28.60 -2.74
N GLY A 364 -119.20 28.80 -3.94
CA GLY A 364 -119.96 28.87 -5.19
C GLY A 364 -120.65 27.57 -5.64
N LEU A 365 -120.32 26.40 -5.06
CA LEU A 365 -121.02 25.14 -5.35
C LEU A 365 -122.39 25.06 -4.68
N SER A 366 -122.52 25.56 -3.45
CA SER A 366 -123.79 25.58 -2.72
C SER A 366 -124.83 26.46 -3.42
N ASP A 367 -124.40 27.62 -3.94
CA ASP A 367 -125.26 28.53 -4.71
C ASP A 367 -125.83 27.86 -5.98
N LEU A 368 -125.06 26.97 -6.61
CA LEU A 368 -125.44 26.29 -7.85
C LEU A 368 -126.43 25.14 -7.58
N THR A 369 -126.23 24.39 -6.49
CA THR A 369 -127.18 23.37 -6.01
C THR A 369 -128.52 24.00 -5.64
N ASP A 370 -128.50 25.11 -4.87
CA ASP A 370 -129.70 25.84 -4.48
C ASP A 370 -130.45 26.42 -5.69
N GLY A 371 -129.72 26.97 -6.67
CA GLY A 371 -130.31 27.48 -7.92
C GLY A 371 -131.00 26.39 -8.75
N ALA A 372 -130.40 25.21 -8.86
CA ALA A 372 -131.00 24.07 -9.57
C ALA A 372 -132.27 23.56 -8.87
N ALA A 373 -132.27 23.50 -7.53
CA ALA A 373 -133.44 23.13 -6.75
C ALA A 373 -134.59 24.13 -6.91
N GLN A 374 -134.29 25.43 -6.86
CA GLN A 374 -135.29 26.49 -7.09
C GLN A 374 -135.89 26.44 -8.50
N PHE A 375 -135.08 26.18 -9.53
CA PHE A 375 -135.55 26.06 -10.91
C PHE A 375 -136.49 24.86 -11.11
N SER A 376 -136.14 23.70 -10.54
CA SER A 376 -137.00 22.50 -10.58
C SER A 376 -138.33 22.72 -9.85
N ALA A 377 -138.32 23.39 -8.69
CA ALA A 377 -139.54 23.75 -7.96
C ALA A 377 -140.44 24.70 -8.78
N GLY A 378 -139.85 25.64 -9.52
CA GLY A 378 -140.54 26.53 -10.44
C GLY A 378 -141.24 25.78 -11.59
N LEU A 379 -140.56 24.79 -12.19
CA LEU A 379 -141.13 23.93 -13.24
C LEU A 379 -142.30 23.09 -12.72
N THR A 380 -142.18 22.55 -11.51
CA THR A 380 -143.26 21.78 -10.87
C THR A 380 -144.51 22.65 -10.67
N SER A 381 -144.33 23.86 -10.13
CA SER A 381 -145.43 24.81 -9.92
C SER A 381 -146.11 25.22 -11.23
N LEU A 382 -145.35 25.39 -12.31
CA LEU A 382 -145.89 25.68 -13.64
C LEU A 382 -146.69 24.48 -14.19
N ASN A 383 -146.21 23.25 -13.99
CA ASN A 383 -146.91 22.04 -14.42
C ASN A 383 -148.26 21.87 -13.70
N GLU A 384 -148.29 22.09 -12.39
CA GLU A 384 -149.53 22.06 -11.60
C GLU A 384 -150.56 23.10 -12.08
N GLY A 385 -150.10 24.32 -12.37
CA GLY A 385 -150.95 25.37 -12.96
C GLY A 385 -151.50 25.00 -14.33
N LEU A 386 -150.69 24.33 -15.16
CA LEU A 386 -151.07 23.84 -16.48
C LEU A 386 -152.10 22.69 -16.39
N THR A 387 -151.92 21.74 -15.47
CA THR A 387 -152.90 20.67 -15.20
C THR A 387 -154.25 21.25 -14.72
N ALA A 388 -154.22 22.27 -13.88
CA ALA A 388 -155.44 22.97 -13.45
C ALA A 388 -156.15 23.65 -14.64
N TYR A 389 -155.39 24.27 -15.55
CA TYR A 389 -155.93 24.89 -16.76
C TYR A 389 -156.49 23.86 -17.75
N GLN A 390 -155.78 22.75 -17.98
CA GLN A 390 -156.26 21.61 -18.77
C GLN A 390 -157.58 21.06 -18.22
N SER A 391 -157.67 20.86 -16.90
CA SER A 391 -158.90 20.38 -16.25
C SER A 391 -160.08 21.34 -16.49
N GLY A 392 -159.83 22.64 -16.56
CA GLY A 392 -160.83 23.64 -16.94
C GLY A 392 -161.24 23.55 -18.41
N ALA A 393 -160.27 23.38 -19.31
CA ALA A 393 -160.50 23.18 -20.74
C ALA A 393 -161.27 21.87 -21.02
N ASP A 394 -160.93 20.78 -20.32
CA ASP A 394 -161.64 19.49 -20.35
C ASP A 394 -163.10 19.65 -19.99
N ARG A 395 -163.38 20.34 -18.86
CA ARG A 395 -164.74 20.61 -18.42
C ARG A 395 -165.52 21.41 -19.45
N LEU A 396 -164.94 22.47 -19.99
CA LEU A 396 -165.61 23.33 -20.96
C LEU A 396 -165.83 22.62 -22.31
N ALA A 397 -164.89 21.77 -22.75
CA ALA A 397 -165.05 20.94 -23.94
C ALA A 397 -166.13 19.86 -23.72
N GLY A 398 -166.17 19.24 -22.54
CA GLY A 398 -167.22 18.30 -22.14
C GLY A 398 -168.60 18.95 -22.10
N GLU A 399 -168.73 20.11 -21.47
CA GLU A 399 -169.99 20.88 -21.43
C GLU A 399 -170.43 21.32 -22.85
N GLY A 400 -169.50 21.74 -23.70
CA GLY A 400 -169.77 22.13 -25.08
C GLY A 400 -170.20 20.96 -25.98
N THR A 401 -169.56 19.78 -25.86
CA THR A 401 -169.96 18.55 -26.56
C THR A 401 -171.35 18.07 -26.10
N MET A 402 -171.66 18.17 -24.80
CA MET A 402 -173.01 17.89 -24.29
C MET A 402 -174.06 18.85 -24.87
N LEU A 403 -173.75 20.14 -24.97
CA LEU A 403 -174.63 21.14 -25.59
C LEU A 403 -174.86 20.83 -27.07
N LEU A 404 -173.79 20.50 -27.83
CA LEU A 404 -173.88 20.06 -29.23
C LEU A 404 -174.77 18.83 -29.41
N ALA A 405 -174.60 17.81 -28.56
CA ALA A 405 -175.44 16.62 -28.58
C ALA A 405 -176.92 16.96 -28.33
N GLY A 406 -177.20 17.90 -27.42
CA GLY A 406 -178.56 18.39 -27.18
C GLY A 406 -179.16 19.19 -28.35
N LEU A 407 -178.37 19.99 -29.06
CA LEU A 407 -178.83 20.70 -30.27
C LEU A 407 -179.07 19.75 -31.45
N ALA A 408 -178.29 18.68 -31.58
CA ALA A 408 -178.46 17.68 -32.63
C ALA A 408 -179.77 16.88 -32.48
N ASP A 409 -180.31 16.79 -31.27
CA ASP A 409 -181.55 16.06 -30.97
C ASP A 409 -182.84 16.88 -31.28
N VAL A 410 -182.71 18.12 -31.78
CA VAL A 410 -183.86 18.88 -32.32
C VAL A 410 -184.30 18.23 -33.63
N PRO A 411 -185.48 17.59 -33.71
CA PRO A 411 -185.83 16.72 -34.82
C PRO A 411 -185.97 17.51 -36.13
N GLU A 412 -185.03 17.25 -37.04
CA GLU A 412 -184.93 17.77 -38.42
C GLU A 412 -186.09 17.29 -39.34
N SER A 413 -187.12 16.64 -38.80
CA SER A 413 -188.11 15.88 -39.57
C SER A 413 -189.58 16.18 -39.26
N ALA A 414 -189.91 17.21 -38.48
CA ALA A 414 -191.28 17.72 -38.50
C ALA A 414 -191.48 18.50 -39.82
N PRO A 415 -192.35 18.03 -40.75
CA PRO A 415 -192.60 18.75 -41.99
C PRO A 415 -193.03 20.19 -41.66
N PRO A 416 -192.63 21.20 -42.48
CA PRO A 416 -192.69 22.62 -42.14
C PRO A 416 -194.04 23.10 -41.58
N ALA A 417 -195.14 22.44 -41.92
CA ALA A 417 -196.46 22.77 -41.40
C ALA A 417 -196.60 22.51 -39.89
N GLU A 418 -196.19 21.34 -39.39
CA GLU A 418 -196.44 20.96 -37.97
C GLU A 418 -195.53 21.73 -37.01
N GLY A 419 -194.26 21.93 -37.37
CA GLY A 419 -193.33 22.74 -36.60
C GLY A 419 -193.73 24.23 -36.60
N ALA A 420 -194.19 24.74 -37.74
CA ALA A 420 -194.71 26.10 -37.84
C ALA A 420 -195.99 26.30 -37.01
N ASP A 421 -196.87 25.30 -36.91
CA ASP A 421 -198.07 25.39 -36.08
C ASP A 421 -197.73 25.45 -34.58
N VAL A 422 -196.79 24.64 -34.13
CA VAL A 422 -196.31 24.68 -32.73
C VAL A 422 -195.61 26.00 -32.45
N PHE A 423 -194.80 26.50 -33.39
CA PHE A 423 -194.17 27.81 -33.29
C PHE A 423 -195.21 28.94 -33.27
N ALA A 424 -196.20 28.89 -34.16
CA ALA A 424 -197.30 29.84 -34.24
C ALA A 424 -198.05 29.90 -32.90
N ALA A 425 -198.39 28.73 -32.33
CA ALA A 425 -199.02 28.62 -31.03
C ALA A 425 -198.16 29.17 -29.91
N ARG A 426 -196.84 28.89 -29.92
CA ARG A 426 -195.89 29.35 -28.91
C ARG A 426 -195.73 30.87 -28.90
N PHE A 427 -195.73 31.49 -30.08
CA PHE A 427 -195.47 32.92 -30.26
C PHE A 427 -196.75 33.75 -30.53
N GLY A 428 -197.92 33.12 -30.50
CA GLY A 428 -199.21 33.79 -30.67
C GLY A 428 -199.49 34.29 -32.09
N ILE A 429 -198.91 33.64 -33.10
CA ILE A 429 -199.13 33.97 -34.52
C ILE A 429 -200.42 33.26 -34.96
N THR A 430 -201.43 34.01 -35.39
CA THR A 430 -202.75 33.47 -35.76
C THR A 430 -202.83 32.94 -37.20
N ASP A 431 -201.80 33.18 -38.01
CA ASP A 431 -201.70 32.72 -39.40
C ASP A 431 -200.50 31.76 -39.53
N ALA A 432 -200.79 30.47 -39.77
CA ALA A 432 -199.78 29.41 -39.88
C ALA A 432 -198.80 29.66 -41.04
N ALA A 433 -199.25 30.31 -42.13
CA ALA A 433 -198.36 30.67 -43.24
C ALA A 433 -197.38 31.80 -42.86
N ALA A 434 -197.76 32.65 -41.89
CA ALA A 434 -196.88 33.70 -41.38
C ALA A 434 -195.83 33.16 -40.37
N ALA A 435 -196.04 31.96 -39.82
CA ALA A 435 -195.16 31.35 -38.81
C ALA A 435 -194.04 30.48 -39.40
N SER A 436 -194.21 29.96 -40.63
CA SER A 436 -193.25 29.05 -41.26
C SER A 436 -191.90 29.69 -41.57
N GLU A 437 -191.90 30.94 -42.03
CA GLU A 437 -190.67 31.71 -42.33
C GLU A 437 -189.83 31.97 -41.06
N PRO A 438 -190.38 32.55 -39.96
CA PRO A 438 -189.62 32.73 -38.73
C PRO A 438 -189.20 31.41 -38.07
N TYR A 439 -189.98 30.33 -38.20
CA TYR A 439 -189.59 29.01 -37.71
C TYR A 439 -188.42 28.41 -38.50
N ALA A 440 -188.45 28.47 -39.83
CA ALA A 440 -187.33 28.04 -40.68
C ALA A 440 -186.09 28.90 -40.44
N SER A 441 -186.26 30.22 -40.26
CA SER A 441 -185.17 31.13 -39.89
C SER A 441 -184.58 30.79 -38.53
N MET A 442 -185.42 30.41 -37.54
CA MET A 442 -184.95 29.94 -36.23
C MET A 442 -184.13 28.65 -36.36
N LEU A 443 -184.63 27.64 -37.10
CA LEU A 443 -183.90 26.38 -37.32
C LEU A 443 -182.57 26.61 -38.07
N ALA A 444 -182.58 27.44 -39.11
CA ALA A 444 -181.36 27.82 -39.83
C ALA A 444 -180.37 28.55 -38.91
N THR A 445 -180.87 29.44 -38.05
CA THR A 445 -180.04 30.13 -37.04
C THR A 445 -179.47 29.14 -36.02
N MET A 446 -180.26 28.17 -35.55
CA MET A 446 -179.81 27.12 -34.64
C MET A 446 -178.77 26.20 -35.30
N ALA A 447 -178.92 25.85 -36.57
CA ALA A 447 -177.94 25.06 -37.31
C ALA A 447 -176.60 25.81 -37.48
N VAL A 448 -176.66 27.11 -37.82
CA VAL A 448 -175.47 27.96 -37.89
C VAL A 448 -174.81 28.10 -36.51
N GLN A 449 -175.59 28.29 -35.44
CA GLN A 449 -175.06 28.35 -34.08
C GLN A 449 -174.46 27.02 -33.61
N SER A 450 -175.08 25.88 -33.98
CA SER A 450 -174.55 24.54 -33.70
C SER A 450 -173.22 24.31 -34.44
N SER A 451 -173.14 24.68 -35.72
CA SER A 451 -171.89 24.59 -36.48
C SER A 451 -170.79 25.47 -35.88
N ALA A 452 -171.10 26.71 -35.50
CA ALA A 452 -170.15 27.62 -34.87
C ALA A 452 -169.70 27.10 -33.48
N LEU A 453 -170.62 26.54 -32.70
CA LEU A 453 -170.31 25.91 -31.42
C LEU A 453 -169.42 24.66 -31.62
N ASN A 454 -169.68 23.84 -32.65
CA ASN A 454 -168.86 22.68 -32.98
C ASN A 454 -167.42 23.06 -33.32
N GLU A 455 -167.24 24.16 -34.06
CA GLU A 455 -165.92 24.70 -34.37
C GLU A 455 -165.21 25.19 -33.10
N GLN A 456 -165.92 25.90 -32.21
CA GLN A 456 -165.36 26.35 -30.93
C GLN A 456 -164.98 25.19 -30.01
N VAL A 457 -165.82 24.15 -29.92
CA VAL A 457 -165.54 22.95 -29.13
C VAL A 457 -164.37 22.16 -29.72
N SER A 458 -164.30 22.03 -31.05
CA SER A 458 -163.17 21.38 -31.73
C SER A 458 -161.86 22.15 -31.49
N ALA A 459 -161.89 23.48 -31.58
CA ALA A 459 -160.74 24.32 -31.27
C ALA A 459 -160.29 24.19 -29.80
N LEU A 460 -161.24 24.07 -28.88
CA LEU A 460 -160.96 23.86 -27.46
C LEU A 460 -160.37 22.47 -27.17
N ILE A 461 -160.82 21.42 -27.87
CA ILE A 461 -160.22 20.08 -27.80
C ILE A 461 -158.78 20.10 -28.31
N THR A 462 -158.53 20.75 -29.46
CA THR A 462 -157.16 20.91 -29.98
C THR A 462 -156.27 21.68 -29.00
N LEU A 463 -156.80 22.75 -28.38
CA LEU A 463 -156.07 23.50 -27.36
C LEU A 463 -155.75 22.62 -26.14
N LYS A 464 -156.73 21.87 -25.62
CA LYS A 464 -156.56 20.90 -24.55
C LYS A 464 -155.45 19.89 -24.89
N ASP A 465 -155.49 19.29 -26.08
CA ASP A 465 -154.52 18.29 -26.48
C ASP A 465 -153.11 18.90 -26.61
N GLY A 466 -152.99 20.12 -27.16
CA GLY A 466 -151.73 20.85 -27.18
C GLY A 466 -151.21 21.24 -25.79
N LEU A 467 -152.10 21.54 -24.84
CA LEU A 467 -151.71 21.77 -23.46
C LEU A 467 -151.20 20.49 -22.80
N ALA A 468 -151.79 19.33 -23.11
CA ALA A 468 -151.33 18.02 -22.61
C ALA A 468 -149.90 17.72 -23.09
N GLU A 469 -149.63 17.91 -24.37
CA GLU A 469 -148.28 17.74 -24.94
C GLU A 469 -147.26 18.71 -24.31
N PHE A 470 -147.66 19.95 -24.00
CA PHE A 470 -146.80 20.90 -23.30
C PHE A 470 -146.50 20.50 -21.85
N ALA A 471 -147.47 19.93 -21.13
CA ALA A 471 -147.28 19.42 -19.78
C ALA A 471 -146.35 18.21 -19.75
N ASP A 472 -146.50 17.30 -20.71
CA ASP A 472 -145.61 16.15 -20.87
C ASP A 472 -144.17 16.62 -21.16
N GLY A 473 -144.00 17.63 -22.02
CA GLY A 473 -142.70 18.25 -22.28
C GLY A 473 -142.07 18.92 -21.05
N LEU A 474 -142.89 19.58 -20.22
CA LEU A 474 -142.43 20.21 -18.97
C LEU A 474 -142.02 19.16 -17.93
N THR A 475 -142.74 18.04 -17.88
CA THR A 475 -142.43 16.89 -17.02
C THR A 475 -141.10 16.26 -17.44
N ALA A 476 -140.89 16.02 -18.75
CA ALA A 476 -139.63 15.50 -19.26
C ALA A 476 -138.43 16.44 -18.96
N LEU A 477 -138.64 17.76 -19.03
CA LEU A 477 -137.61 18.73 -18.66
C LEU A 477 -137.29 18.68 -17.17
N SER A 478 -138.30 18.62 -16.30
CA SER A 478 -138.11 18.46 -14.85
C SER A 478 -137.36 17.17 -14.50
N GLU A 479 -137.72 16.05 -15.13
CA GLU A 479 -137.02 14.78 -14.98
C GLU A 479 -135.56 14.87 -15.45
N SER A 480 -135.28 15.58 -16.55
CA SER A 480 -133.91 15.77 -17.05
C SER A 480 -133.01 16.65 -16.17
N LEU A 481 -133.59 17.50 -15.32
CA LEU A 481 -132.86 18.34 -14.38
C LEU A 481 -132.50 17.61 -13.09
N THR A 482 -133.19 16.49 -12.80
CA THR A 482 -132.93 15.69 -11.61
C THR A 482 -131.51 15.13 -11.60
N PRO A 483 -130.98 14.50 -12.68
CA PRO A 483 -129.58 14.08 -12.76
C PRO A 483 -128.57 15.22 -12.61
N LEU A 484 -128.91 16.45 -13.02
CA LEU A 484 -128.02 17.60 -12.90
C LEU A 484 -127.94 18.09 -11.45
N ALA A 485 -129.06 18.15 -10.74
CA ALA A 485 -129.11 18.42 -9.31
C ALA A 485 -128.40 17.32 -8.50
N THR A 486 -128.60 16.04 -8.88
CA THR A 486 -127.86 14.93 -8.29
C THR A 486 -126.36 15.02 -8.58
N GLY A 487 -125.97 15.41 -9.80
CA GLY A 487 -124.55 15.62 -10.14
C GLY A 487 -123.88 16.75 -9.34
N PHE A 488 -124.60 17.84 -9.05
CA PHE A 488 -124.10 18.88 -8.15
C PHE A 488 -124.05 18.43 -6.70
N ALA A 489 -125.05 17.70 -6.22
CA ALA A 489 -125.04 17.11 -4.88
C ALA A 489 -123.97 16.02 -4.72
N ASP A 490 -123.66 15.25 -5.76
CA ASP A 490 -122.55 14.28 -5.78
C ASP A 490 -121.20 15.00 -5.79
N LEU A 491 -121.08 16.14 -6.48
CA LEU A 491 -119.89 16.98 -6.46
C LEU A 491 -119.70 17.62 -5.08
N GLU A 492 -120.78 18.15 -4.48
CA GLU A 492 -120.83 18.64 -3.10
C GLU A 492 -120.49 17.53 -2.11
N THR A 493 -120.99 16.31 -2.32
CA THR A 493 -120.65 15.14 -1.49
C THR A 493 -119.20 14.73 -1.69
N ASN A 494 -118.65 14.78 -2.90
CA ASN A 494 -117.24 14.47 -3.16
C ASN A 494 -116.31 15.54 -2.56
N PHE A 495 -116.70 16.81 -2.63
CA PHE A 495 -116.00 17.89 -1.93
C PHE A 495 -116.17 17.79 -0.42
N ALA A 496 -117.33 17.42 0.09
CA ALA A 496 -117.56 17.15 1.51
C ALA A 496 -116.88 15.85 1.96
N THR A 497 -116.59 14.90 1.07
CA THR A 497 -115.80 13.68 1.35
C THR A 497 -114.31 14.00 1.27
N LEU A 498 -113.90 14.96 0.43
CA LEU A 498 -112.55 15.53 0.43
C LEU A 498 -112.32 16.40 1.68
N GLU A 499 -113.31 17.21 2.07
CA GLU A 499 -113.37 18.02 3.29
C GLU A 499 -113.49 17.12 4.52
N SER A 500 -114.30 16.06 4.52
CA SER A 500 -114.35 15.02 5.55
C SER A 500 -113.10 14.14 5.57
N GLY A 501 -112.38 14.00 4.46
CA GLY A 501 -111.07 13.38 4.39
C GLY A 501 -109.98 14.30 4.95
N LEU A 502 -110.13 15.60 4.76
CA LEU A 502 -109.33 16.66 5.39
C LEU A 502 -109.70 16.84 6.88
N ASP A 503 -110.95 16.61 7.28
CA ASP A 503 -111.46 16.67 8.65
C ASP A 503 -111.23 15.36 9.41
N GLY A 504 -111.20 14.20 8.74
CA GLY A 504 -110.69 12.96 9.32
C GLY A 504 -109.18 13.07 9.57
N LEU A 505 -108.47 13.78 8.70
CA LEU A 505 -107.11 14.22 8.96
C LEU A 505 -107.06 15.29 10.07
N SER A 506 -108.11 16.09 10.28
CA SER A 506 -108.22 17.11 11.35
C SER A 506 -108.69 16.56 12.71
N GLU A 507 -109.37 15.41 12.76
CA GLU A 507 -109.87 14.73 13.96
C GLU A 507 -108.80 13.84 14.62
N ASP A 508 -107.93 13.18 13.82
CA ASP A 508 -106.63 12.66 14.29
C ASP A 508 -105.68 13.81 14.77
N LEU A 509 -106.04 15.05 14.42
CA LEU A 509 -105.33 16.29 14.75
C LEU A 509 -106.12 17.22 15.69
N GLY A 510 -106.97 16.69 16.58
CA GLY A 510 -107.56 17.40 17.72
C GLY A 510 -106.56 18.10 18.68
N GLY A 511 -105.27 18.10 18.36
CA GLY A 511 -104.23 19.02 18.83
C GLY A 511 -104.10 20.31 17.99
N LEU A 512 -105.18 21.00 17.61
CA LEU A 512 -105.08 22.24 16.78
C LEU A 512 -104.56 23.49 17.53
N SER A 513 -104.42 23.47 18.86
CA SER A 513 -103.51 24.40 19.58
C SER A 513 -102.04 24.06 19.36
N GLN A 514 -101.77 22.79 19.06
CA GLN A 514 -100.48 22.28 18.66
C GLN A 514 -100.21 22.48 17.17
N LEU A 515 -101.18 22.64 16.25
CA LEU A 515 -100.85 22.96 14.85
C LEU A 515 -100.32 24.40 14.67
N ARG A 516 -100.84 25.39 15.40
CA ARG A 516 -100.21 26.73 15.44
C ARG A 516 -98.84 26.70 16.15
N PHE A 517 -98.67 25.81 17.12
CA PHE A 517 -97.41 25.56 17.83
C PHE A 517 -96.43 24.64 17.05
N VAL A 518 -96.90 23.80 16.11
CA VAL A 518 -96.16 22.84 15.27
C VAL A 518 -95.84 23.50 13.95
N VAL A 519 -96.67 24.37 13.39
CA VAL A 519 -96.23 25.36 12.39
C VAL A 519 -95.21 26.31 13.03
N SER A 520 -95.37 26.71 14.31
CA SER A 520 -94.36 27.49 15.03
C SER A 520 -93.15 26.68 15.56
N MET A 521 -93.22 25.36 15.71
CA MET A 521 -92.10 24.44 16.08
C MET A 521 -91.45 23.80 14.84
N LEU A 522 -92.13 23.78 13.70
CA LEU A 522 -91.58 23.40 12.40
C LEU A 522 -90.99 24.63 11.73
N ALA A 523 -91.61 25.82 11.84
CA ALA A 523 -90.95 27.09 11.54
C ALA A 523 -89.91 27.44 12.60
N GLY A 524 -90.10 27.05 13.87
CA GLY A 524 -89.12 27.22 14.95
C GLY A 524 -88.01 26.17 14.94
N GLY A 525 -88.28 24.96 14.47
CA GLY A 525 -87.32 23.87 14.27
C GLY A 525 -86.62 23.93 12.92
N GLN A 526 -87.26 24.49 11.88
CA GLN A 526 -86.60 24.98 10.68
C GLN A 526 -85.85 26.27 10.95
N ALA A 527 -86.33 27.17 11.82
CA ALA A 527 -85.51 28.30 12.26
C ALA A 527 -84.33 27.77 13.08
N THR A 528 -84.50 26.84 14.02
CA THR A 528 -83.38 26.26 14.79
C THR A 528 -82.44 25.41 13.93
N PHE A 529 -82.95 24.73 12.89
CA PHE A 529 -82.13 24.00 11.91
C PHE A 529 -81.48 24.93 10.90
N ALA A 530 -82.14 26.00 10.45
CA ALA A 530 -81.56 27.02 9.57
C ALA A 530 -80.64 27.99 10.32
N ASP A 531 -80.84 28.18 11.63
CA ASP A 531 -80.01 28.94 12.56
C ASP A 531 -78.86 28.05 13.06
N GLY A 532 -79.07 26.74 13.20
CA GLY A 532 -78.04 25.75 13.55
C GLY A 532 -77.17 25.39 12.35
N LEU A 533 -77.77 25.23 11.17
CA LEU A 533 -77.07 25.21 9.89
C LEU A 533 -76.45 26.58 9.64
N GLY A 534 -77.14 27.69 9.89
CA GLY A 534 -76.60 29.04 9.85
C GLY A 534 -75.39 29.21 10.75
N SER A 535 -75.43 28.75 12.00
CA SER A 535 -74.30 28.78 12.94
C SER A 535 -73.17 27.83 12.55
N TYR A 536 -73.50 26.67 11.96
CA TYR A 536 -72.51 25.73 11.41
C TYR A 536 -71.85 26.29 10.14
N LEU A 537 -72.62 26.89 9.23
CA LEU A 537 -72.17 27.54 8.01
C LEU A 537 -71.44 28.85 8.32
N ASP A 538 -71.83 29.57 9.37
CA ASP A 538 -71.12 30.74 9.91
C ASP A 538 -69.83 30.29 10.61
N GLY A 539 -69.82 29.13 11.28
CA GLY A 539 -68.60 28.53 11.83
C GLY A 539 -67.65 27.99 10.77
N VAL A 540 -68.17 27.34 9.71
CA VAL A 540 -67.41 26.95 8.52
C VAL A 540 -66.99 28.18 7.72
N GLY A 541 -67.80 29.23 7.70
CA GLY A 541 -67.53 30.55 7.15
C GLY A 541 -66.51 31.33 7.96
N GLU A 542 -66.44 31.17 9.29
CA GLU A 542 -65.41 31.69 10.19
C GLU A 542 -64.12 30.86 10.10
N ILE A 543 -64.19 29.57 9.77
CA ILE A 543 -63.01 28.75 9.45
C ILE A 543 -62.51 29.11 8.04
N ALA A 544 -63.40 29.23 7.06
CA ALA A 544 -63.07 29.65 5.70
C ALA A 544 -62.59 31.11 5.66
N ALA A 545 -63.18 32.01 6.45
CA ALA A 545 -62.69 33.37 6.70
C ALA A 545 -61.47 33.36 7.64
N GLY A 546 -61.31 32.41 8.54
CA GLY A 546 -60.04 32.22 9.27
C GLY A 546 -58.90 31.80 8.33
N VAL A 547 -59.25 31.14 7.22
CA VAL A 547 -58.36 30.66 6.16
C VAL A 547 -58.16 31.73 5.06
N THR A 548 -59.16 32.57 4.78
CA THR A 548 -59.16 33.61 3.72
C THR A 548 -59.03 35.05 4.22
N ALA A 549 -59.52 35.38 5.42
CA ALA A 549 -59.45 36.70 6.06
C ALA A 549 -58.21 36.91 6.92
N THR A 550 -57.39 35.88 7.13
CA THR A 550 -55.95 36.14 7.29
C THR A 550 -55.33 36.10 5.91
N ASP A 551 -54.97 37.27 5.39
CA ASP A 551 -53.83 37.38 4.48
C ASP A 551 -52.69 36.46 4.99
N GLY A 552 -52.54 36.27 6.30
CA GLY A 552 -51.59 35.37 6.94
C GLY A 552 -51.54 33.87 6.57
N LEU A 553 -52.60 33.18 6.10
CA LEU A 553 -52.43 31.80 5.62
C LEU A 553 -51.92 31.79 4.19
N ALA A 554 -52.56 32.55 3.28
CA ALA A 554 -52.10 32.70 1.90
C ALA A 554 -50.69 33.32 1.83
N ASP A 555 -50.44 34.39 2.59
CA ASP A 555 -49.12 35.00 2.80
C ASP A 555 -48.17 34.05 3.54
N GLY A 556 -48.67 33.19 4.42
CA GLY A 556 -47.90 32.15 5.08
C GLY A 556 -47.45 31.06 4.11
N VAL A 557 -48.33 30.64 3.18
CA VAL A 557 -48.02 29.72 2.08
C VAL A 557 -47.07 30.39 1.09
N ALA A 558 -47.28 31.66 0.76
CA ALA A 558 -46.40 32.43 -0.12
C ALA A 558 -45.03 32.65 0.52
N SER A 559 -44.96 33.01 1.79
CA SER A 559 -43.71 33.16 2.55
C SER A 559 -42.99 31.83 2.72
N LEU A 560 -43.73 30.73 2.93
CA LEU A 560 -43.18 29.39 2.96
C LEU A 560 -42.61 29.03 1.57
N HIS A 561 -43.38 29.22 0.50
CA HIS A 561 -42.93 28.99 -0.88
C HIS A 561 -41.69 29.81 -1.23
N ASP A 562 -41.65 31.09 -0.88
CA ASP A 562 -40.50 31.97 -1.10
C ASP A 562 -39.29 31.51 -0.28
N GLY A 563 -39.50 31.15 1.00
CA GLY A 563 -38.46 30.56 1.85
C GLY A 563 -37.93 29.23 1.33
N LEU A 564 -38.78 28.41 0.69
CA LEU A 564 -38.40 27.14 0.08
C LEU A 564 -37.66 27.33 -1.25
N ASN A 565 -38.04 28.32 -2.04
CA ASN A 565 -37.28 28.71 -3.23
C ASN A 565 -35.91 29.26 -2.84
N GLN A 566 -35.83 30.10 -1.82
CA GLN A 566 -34.55 30.57 -1.29
C GLN A 566 -33.70 29.40 -0.77
N LEU A 567 -34.28 28.46 -0.01
CA LEU A 567 -33.59 27.26 0.46
C LEU A 567 -33.09 26.39 -0.70
N SER A 568 -33.86 26.28 -1.78
CA SER A 568 -33.47 25.57 -3.00
C SER A 568 -32.28 26.24 -3.68
N GLU A 569 -32.30 27.57 -3.84
CA GLU A 569 -31.20 28.35 -4.42
C GLU A 569 -29.93 28.27 -3.58
N GLU A 570 -30.03 28.45 -2.25
CA GLU A 570 -28.91 28.29 -1.33
C GLU A 570 -28.41 26.84 -1.30
N GLY A 571 -29.30 25.86 -1.45
CA GLY A 571 -28.95 24.44 -1.60
C GLY A 571 -28.13 24.15 -2.86
N VAL A 572 -28.40 24.83 -3.97
CA VAL A 572 -27.57 24.76 -5.19
C VAL A 572 -26.17 25.33 -4.93
N GLN A 573 -26.07 26.51 -4.30
CA GLN A 573 -24.77 27.11 -3.95
C GLN A 573 -23.96 26.21 -3.00
N LEU A 574 -24.62 25.62 -2.01
CA LEU A 574 -24.02 24.70 -1.06
C LEU A 574 -23.53 23.41 -1.73
N LYS A 575 -24.29 22.87 -2.68
CA LYS A 575 -23.89 21.73 -3.51
C LYS A 575 -22.65 22.05 -4.35
N ASP A 576 -22.61 23.23 -4.97
CA ASP A 576 -21.48 23.66 -5.79
C ASP A 576 -20.23 23.83 -4.91
N GLY A 577 -20.34 24.53 -3.78
CA GLY A 577 -19.24 24.69 -2.83
C GLY A 577 -18.73 23.37 -2.24
N ALA A 578 -19.63 22.42 -1.95
CA ALA A 578 -19.26 21.07 -1.56
C ALA A 578 -18.61 20.27 -2.69
N GLY A 579 -19.01 20.53 -3.94
CA GLY A 579 -18.38 20.02 -5.15
C GLY A 579 -16.92 20.49 -5.27
N ASP A 580 -16.69 21.78 -5.09
CA ASP A 580 -15.35 22.39 -5.07
C ASP A 580 -14.49 21.85 -3.95
N LEU A 581 -15.06 21.73 -2.74
CA LEU A 581 -14.37 21.17 -1.58
C LEU A 581 -13.98 19.70 -1.79
N ARG A 582 -14.83 18.92 -2.46
CA ARG A 582 -14.53 17.53 -2.85
C ARG A 582 -13.41 17.45 -3.90
N ILE A 583 -13.36 18.39 -4.85
CA ILE A 583 -12.28 18.48 -5.84
C ILE A 583 -10.97 18.90 -5.15
N GLY A 584 -10.99 19.93 -4.30
CA GLY A 584 -9.85 20.37 -3.51
C GLY A 584 -9.30 19.27 -2.61
N SER A 585 -10.18 18.52 -1.95
CA SER A 585 -9.83 17.37 -1.12
C SER A 585 -9.14 16.27 -1.93
N ARG A 586 -9.60 15.98 -3.15
CA ARG A 586 -8.91 15.02 -4.06
C ARG A 586 -7.52 15.50 -4.45
N ARG A 587 -7.39 16.78 -4.82
CA ARG A 587 -6.08 17.37 -5.15
C ARG A 587 -5.12 17.32 -3.96
N LEU A 588 -5.61 17.55 -2.74
CA LEU A 588 -4.81 17.43 -1.52
C LEU A 588 -4.41 15.98 -1.23
N GLU A 589 -5.34 15.03 -1.39
CA GLU A 589 -5.07 13.59 -1.29
C GLU A 589 -3.98 13.14 -2.29
N ASP A 590 -4.09 13.56 -3.55
CA ASP A 590 -3.09 13.28 -4.60
C ASP A 590 -1.74 13.93 -4.25
N GLY A 591 -1.74 15.19 -3.81
CA GLY A 591 -0.53 15.91 -3.38
C GLY A 591 0.15 15.27 -2.17
N LEU A 592 -0.62 14.79 -1.19
CA LEU A 592 -0.08 14.06 -0.03
C LEU A 592 0.50 12.71 -0.42
N ARG A 593 -0.08 12.03 -1.41
CA ARG A 593 0.49 10.82 -1.96
C ARG A 593 1.82 11.11 -2.65
N GLN A 594 1.87 12.13 -3.51
CA GLN A 594 3.10 12.52 -4.20
C GLN A 594 4.19 12.99 -3.22
N PHE A 595 3.81 13.71 -2.17
CA PHE A 595 4.71 14.09 -1.08
C PHE A 595 5.23 12.87 -0.31
N ALA A 596 4.36 11.93 0.07
CA ALA A 596 4.77 10.70 0.75
C ALA A 596 5.71 9.86 -0.12
N ASP A 597 5.41 9.72 -1.42
CA ASP A 597 6.27 9.02 -2.38
C ASP A 597 7.65 9.71 -2.47
N GLY A 598 7.69 11.04 -2.56
CA GLY A 598 8.95 11.81 -2.57
C GLY A 598 9.77 11.72 -1.28
N VAL A 599 9.12 11.65 -0.11
CA VAL A 599 9.81 11.40 1.17
C VAL A 599 10.36 9.96 1.23
N GLN A 600 9.64 8.98 0.67
CA GLN A 600 10.14 7.61 0.56
C GLN A 600 11.35 7.52 -0.37
N ASP A 601 11.33 8.22 -1.50
CA ASP A 601 12.46 8.32 -2.42
C ASP A 601 13.68 8.97 -1.74
N ALA A 602 13.45 10.05 -0.97
CA ALA A 602 14.50 10.68 -0.19
C ALA A 602 15.09 9.73 0.88
N ALA A 603 14.23 8.99 1.61
CA ALA A 603 14.67 8.00 2.58
C ALA A 603 15.47 6.86 1.93
N ALA A 604 15.07 6.40 0.74
CA ALA A 604 15.84 5.42 -0.03
C ALA A 604 17.20 5.97 -0.47
N GLY A 605 17.25 7.24 -0.88
CA GLY A 605 18.51 7.94 -1.18
C GLY A 605 19.42 8.06 0.03
N THR A 606 18.87 8.41 1.20
CA THR A 606 19.58 8.44 2.48
C THR A 606 20.13 7.07 2.85
N ALA A 607 19.34 6.00 2.71
CA ALA A 607 19.80 4.64 2.96
C ALA A 607 20.97 4.26 2.03
N SER A 608 20.85 4.54 0.73
CA SER A 608 21.94 4.29 -0.23
C SER A 608 23.20 5.12 0.06
N PHE A 609 23.04 6.35 0.55
CA PHE A 609 24.18 7.16 1.00
C PHE A 609 24.83 6.54 2.25
N GLY A 610 24.02 6.07 3.21
CA GLY A 610 24.50 5.34 4.38
C GLY A 610 25.30 4.09 4.01
N ASP A 611 24.81 3.29 3.07
CA ASP A 611 25.54 2.11 2.56
C ASP A 611 26.88 2.50 1.93
N GLY A 612 26.90 3.57 1.12
CA GLY A 612 28.13 4.11 0.53
C GLY A 612 29.10 4.64 1.60
N LEU A 613 28.57 5.19 2.69
CA LEU A 613 29.36 5.65 3.81
C LEU A 613 29.98 4.50 4.60
N THR A 614 29.24 3.41 4.82
CA THR A 614 29.79 2.17 5.39
C THR A 614 30.91 1.62 4.52
N GLN A 615 30.73 1.58 3.21
CA GLN A 615 31.78 1.13 2.29
C GLN A 615 33.03 2.02 2.36
N TYR A 616 32.85 3.34 2.50
CA TYR A 616 33.95 4.26 2.69
C TYR A 616 34.69 4.01 4.01
N LEU A 617 33.97 3.83 5.12
CA LEU A 617 34.51 3.51 6.43
C LEU A 617 35.30 2.18 6.43
N ASP A 618 34.82 1.16 5.74
CA ASP A 618 35.54 -0.10 5.56
C ASP A 618 36.88 0.10 4.81
N GLY A 619 36.89 1.02 3.83
CA GLY A 619 38.10 1.43 3.12
C GLY A 619 39.09 2.16 4.03
N VAL A 620 38.60 3.06 4.89
CA VAL A 620 39.42 3.76 5.91
C VAL A 620 39.99 2.76 6.92
N ALA A 621 39.19 1.79 7.38
CA ALA A 621 39.64 0.73 8.28
C ALA A 621 40.71 -0.15 7.62
N SER A 622 40.56 -0.46 6.33
CA SER A 622 41.56 -1.21 5.56
C SER A 622 42.87 -0.41 5.42
N LEU A 623 42.79 0.90 5.18
CA LEU A 623 43.95 1.79 5.15
C LEU A 623 44.65 1.82 6.52
N ALA A 624 43.91 1.95 7.61
CA ALA A 624 44.45 1.89 8.96
C ALA A 624 45.14 0.54 9.24
N GLY A 625 44.54 -0.58 8.83
CA GLY A 625 45.20 -1.90 8.93
C GLY A 625 46.52 -1.97 8.13
N GLY A 626 46.54 -1.40 6.93
CA GLY A 626 47.74 -1.30 6.10
C GLY A 626 48.82 -0.41 6.71
N LEU A 627 48.44 0.72 7.32
CA LEU A 627 49.36 1.63 8.00
C LEU A 627 49.97 1.01 9.26
N ASN A 628 49.20 0.25 10.04
CA ASN A 628 49.77 -0.52 11.15
C ASN A 628 50.81 -1.53 10.65
N THR A 629 50.48 -2.28 9.59
CA THR A 629 51.44 -3.24 8.99
C THR A 629 52.69 -2.54 8.48
N PHE A 630 52.53 -1.36 7.89
CA PHE A 630 53.64 -0.54 7.41
C PHE A 630 54.51 -0.05 8.56
N ASN A 631 53.93 0.53 9.62
CA ASN A 631 54.68 0.97 10.80
C ASN A 631 55.43 -0.20 11.46
N ASP A 632 54.78 -1.36 11.65
CA ASP A 632 55.43 -2.56 12.18
C ASP A 632 56.63 -2.98 11.32
N ALA A 633 56.49 -2.97 10.00
CA ALA A 633 57.59 -3.29 9.08
C ALA A 633 58.72 -2.25 9.12
N THR A 634 58.38 -0.97 9.26
CA THR A 634 59.38 0.11 9.30
C THR A 634 60.18 0.06 10.60
N ALA A 635 59.51 -0.27 11.72
CA ALA A 635 60.18 -0.52 13.00
C ALA A 635 61.13 -1.73 12.93
N ALA A 636 60.71 -2.83 12.30
CA ALA A 636 61.55 -4.01 12.11
C ALA A 636 62.77 -3.74 11.21
N MET A 637 62.62 -2.91 10.17
CA MET A 637 63.74 -2.55 9.29
C MET A 637 64.88 -1.84 10.03
N ALA A 638 64.58 -1.00 11.03
CA ALA A 638 65.62 -0.36 11.83
C ALA A 638 66.47 -1.40 12.57
N GLU A 639 65.83 -2.39 13.19
CA GLU A 639 66.53 -3.45 13.94
C GLU A 639 67.35 -4.37 13.01
N ASP A 640 66.80 -4.73 11.84
CA ASP A 640 67.46 -5.62 10.88
C ASP A 640 68.72 -5.00 10.25
N VAL A 641 68.72 -3.70 9.96
CA VAL A 641 69.87 -3.01 9.36
C VAL A 641 71.06 -3.00 10.32
N GLU A 642 70.82 -2.76 11.61
CA GLU A 642 71.87 -2.77 12.64
C GLU A 642 72.52 -4.16 12.76
N ALA A 643 71.70 -5.21 12.83
CA ALA A 643 72.17 -6.58 12.98
C ALA A 643 73.00 -7.08 11.79
N GLN A 644 72.64 -6.72 10.55
CA GLN A 644 73.37 -7.16 9.36
C GLN A 644 74.74 -6.50 9.23
N VAL A 645 74.85 -5.20 9.57
CA VAL A 645 76.13 -4.49 9.53
C VAL A 645 77.13 -5.11 10.51
N GLU A 646 76.68 -5.43 11.72
CA GLU A 646 77.54 -6.09 12.72
C GLU A 646 78.02 -7.48 12.26
N THR A 647 77.13 -8.25 11.62
CA THR A 647 77.42 -9.61 11.17
C THR A 647 78.50 -9.65 10.08
N GLU A 648 78.42 -8.82 9.05
CA GLU A 648 79.41 -8.82 7.97
C GLU A 648 80.78 -8.30 8.42
N LEU A 649 80.83 -7.37 9.38
CA LEU A 649 82.08 -6.87 9.94
C LEU A 649 82.86 -7.96 10.69
N ARG A 650 82.16 -8.78 11.49
CA ARG A 650 82.77 -9.94 12.19
C ARG A 650 83.34 -10.97 11.21
N ARG A 651 82.60 -11.24 10.13
CA ARG A 651 83.03 -12.18 9.07
C ARG A 651 84.33 -11.74 8.39
N ILE A 652 84.45 -10.46 8.04
CA ILE A 652 85.64 -9.92 7.35
C ILE A 652 86.88 -9.95 8.25
N LEU A 653 86.72 -9.75 9.55
CA LEU A 653 87.84 -9.65 10.50
C LEU A 653 88.33 -11.01 11.02
N GLY A 654 87.69 -12.13 10.64
CA GLY A 654 88.15 -13.46 11.02
C GLY A 654 88.02 -13.80 12.51
N SER A 655 87.26 -13.00 13.28
CA SER A 655 87.09 -13.17 14.73
C SER A 655 86.42 -14.48 15.15
N ASP A 656 85.78 -15.18 14.19
CA ASP A 656 85.04 -16.41 14.41
C ASP A 656 85.78 -17.67 13.92
N PHE A 657 87.05 -17.56 13.48
CA PHE A 657 87.81 -18.73 13.02
C PHE A 657 88.16 -19.67 14.18
N VAL A 658 87.72 -20.92 14.07
CA VAL A 658 88.08 -22.02 14.97
C VAL A 658 88.97 -22.99 14.19
N PRO A 659 90.23 -23.26 14.64
CA PRO A 659 91.09 -24.22 13.97
C PRO A 659 90.45 -25.62 13.92
N VAL A 660 90.38 -26.22 12.74
CA VAL A 660 89.87 -27.58 12.50
C VAL A 660 90.94 -28.42 11.82
N SER A 661 91.18 -29.67 12.25
CA SER A 661 92.29 -30.49 11.71
C SER A 661 92.15 -30.76 10.22
N PHE A 662 93.28 -30.67 9.51
CA PHE A 662 93.32 -30.97 8.08
C PHE A 662 93.25 -32.48 7.82
N ALA A 663 93.85 -33.29 8.70
CA ALA A 663 93.77 -34.76 8.64
C ALA A 663 92.35 -35.32 8.78
N SER A 664 91.56 -34.77 9.70
CA SER A 664 90.20 -35.24 9.99
C SER A 664 89.48 -34.31 10.95
N GLU A 665 88.23 -33.93 10.64
CA GLU A 665 87.34 -33.18 11.53
C GLU A 665 87.11 -33.85 12.90
N LYS A 666 87.40 -35.15 13.04
CA LYS A 666 87.31 -35.88 14.32
C LYS A 666 88.38 -35.45 15.33
N ASN A 667 89.46 -34.79 14.90
CA ASN A 667 90.45 -34.22 15.80
C ASN A 667 89.99 -32.82 16.26
N THR A 668 89.53 -32.70 17.51
CA THR A 668 88.86 -31.49 18.00
C THR A 668 89.73 -30.54 18.83
N SER A 669 90.91 -30.98 19.29
CA SER A 669 91.81 -30.20 20.14
C SER A 669 92.97 -29.62 19.33
N ILE A 670 92.66 -28.71 18.41
CA ILE A 670 93.64 -28.11 17.49
C ILE A 670 94.02 -26.72 17.98
N GLU A 671 95.30 -26.51 18.23
CA GLU A 671 95.82 -25.20 18.62
C GLU A 671 96.08 -24.33 17.39
N THR A 672 96.75 -24.88 16.37
CA THR A 672 97.00 -24.17 15.12
C THR A 672 97.31 -25.13 13.98
N ILE A 673 97.07 -24.66 12.77
CA ILE A 673 97.40 -25.38 11.54
C ILE A 673 98.11 -24.43 10.62
N GLN A 674 99.22 -24.91 10.04
CA GLN A 674 100.03 -24.17 9.10
C GLN A 674 100.25 -25.00 7.85
N PHE A 675 100.17 -24.36 6.69
CA PHE A 675 100.51 -25.01 5.43
C PHE A 675 101.86 -24.49 4.97
N VAL A 676 102.76 -25.40 4.64
CA VAL A 676 104.09 -25.12 4.08
C VAL A 676 104.26 -25.97 2.84
N LEU A 677 104.06 -25.38 1.68
CA LEU A 677 104.12 -26.04 0.40
C LEU A 677 105.40 -25.65 -0.32
N MET A 678 105.96 -26.57 -1.08
CA MET A 678 107.14 -26.32 -1.88
C MET A 678 107.04 -27.04 -3.21
N THR A 679 107.37 -26.35 -4.30
CA THR A 679 107.49 -27.00 -5.61
C THR A 679 108.82 -27.72 -5.73
N ASP A 680 108.93 -28.66 -6.67
CA ASP A 680 110.23 -29.20 -7.05
C ASP A 680 111.17 -28.09 -7.58
N ALA A 681 112.47 -28.25 -7.29
CA ALA A 681 113.51 -27.37 -7.81
C ALA A 681 113.74 -27.61 -9.31
N ILE A 682 114.20 -26.57 -10.01
CA ILE A 682 114.71 -26.67 -11.38
C ILE A 682 116.23 -26.72 -11.26
N GLU A 683 116.79 -27.92 -11.44
CA GLU A 683 118.23 -28.16 -11.36
C GLU A 683 118.81 -28.38 -12.77
N ASN A 684 120.08 -28.00 -12.97
CA ASN A 684 120.81 -28.30 -14.19
C ASN A 684 121.26 -29.77 -14.15
N GLY A 685 120.72 -30.58 -15.07
CA GLY A 685 121.04 -32.01 -15.13
C GLY A 685 122.52 -32.24 -15.46
N ASN A 686 123.24 -32.90 -14.55
CA ASN A 686 124.51 -33.57 -14.85
C ASN A 686 124.32 -35.09 -14.86
#